data_AF-A0A9P6YPU0-F1
#
_entry.id   AF-A0A9P6YPU0-F1
#
_cell.length_a   1.000
_cell.length_b   1.000
_cell.length_c   1.000
_cell.angle_alpha   90.00
_cell.angle_beta   90.00
_cell.angle_gamma   90.00
#
_symmetry.space_group_name_H-M   'P 1'
#
loop_
_entity.id
_entity.type
_entity.pdbx_description
1 polymer ?
#
loop_
_entity_poly.entity_id
_entity_poly.type
_entity_poly.pdbx_seq_one_letter_code
_entity_poly.pdbx_strand_id
1 'polypeptide(L)'
;MSLDPNIIRYAKQIYNHLGLSDRISYCSRPSASFPEIDKMKQLLSMTDETVLNEVVKGFLRWTPPRQRKKTISDFISQIDQEISILTKDIFEGSDDELIQTINQIETVSRKRTLDVNDTTETNVKKHKPDTPVTTKLNIPSFPRLECFSSDVSQLNEYNFICSPAKPTKLFSGVCWIVLFEIARFLDNCKVPWDEVPFEAFRTFLDIGASEPRKLFDAMMRWNTEVRLGQKLNGLAYSRMDRCPDSVWSYIQVEKSSVKTQTISEQTPQPSPTSATPSPINTARASSRPGFSIKNDDTATQNYIKQKLLKNRVVRYSAVINFKTINQVPKITLRSPKVSASNRFFRKFGQDRFLEVVLSATSSPSMVIKLKDYILKPFLLMQRVFRFLFIKDNALIFFATEGTDLEPISIQQVIDWHMPIIENWGMSMSKYASRMSLGYSSSIPTIQFEPSEIEYIDDIYSTISTTKDASACMTDGCGIISCAAMREIMGCQATDRLPCAIQGRIAGAKGVWIIAPDLDFNSGKYIKIRKSQDKFKTGLPQADSHLDPHHYTFDLVKNSICIYPSNLNIQFIQVLAAGGVPTKVFVEILGEYLHRLATVVTKNQNVKILRDWVAKVGNIMSRRWESEDQVEKGLWKDLGLEEDVENDLFQGDSDSLEDETKSDSSSTAGKSETGSVPVSSMYDHINKYSGYPSNGHEVVVRLLDSGFDLSNVFVATRISNIFKQLMAPLKSKYKIEIEQSCTVTCIPDPIGILEPDEVYLQLSTRKVDEKTGIRAGLILGDVVVARNPCGLKSDVQKVKAIDCPALRMYTDLIIFSTKGESSLASKLGGGDYDGDLVFCCWDQRIVEPFTASPVVKELERVAQAFEKDKTTVGQQIGSFADTEKALQSHFIKAQMPDGTLGLYENWRTVLAEKSSLDDPDVSYLAQMCARLVDAPKQGLCLKLSAYQRDRTNYSKIPYPTWFMDKKNKKREAQKSFKETSDAYKLPKNSTCVTTMDHLYETLVRETKAFDQYSQNIFTETDMPSKDPDLLAPWSKANEYAMENNDYEFQHDLDLIRKAINANMNAYNKQSSHYGLMRQHMQDTICDPSKIIENDISETQSQFTSFFELEEYISKEFNNSPNPSKFISPIIQHDLLTNKSRMVQSLKASYAYTIMAPKRYNKYCYIVAFDALRRIKSDAYTTATKENGLAETVSVSIYKSLSIDKKWIRKIKDSNVAEYILNSTSS
;
A
#
# COMPACT_ATOMS: atom_id res chain seq x y z
N MET A 1 -47.88 12.35 -28.08
CA MET A 1 -49.34 12.65 -28.03
C MET A 1 -49.60 13.50 -26.79
N SER A 2 -50.59 14.39 -26.81
CA SER A 2 -51.01 15.11 -25.59
C SER A 2 -51.61 14.12 -24.59
N LEU A 3 -51.34 14.33 -23.30
CA LEU A 3 -52.00 13.59 -22.23
C LEU A 3 -53.51 13.79 -22.24
N ASP A 4 -54.25 12.75 -21.90
CA ASP A 4 -55.71 12.81 -21.79
C ASP A 4 -56.15 13.89 -20.77
N PRO A 5 -57.10 14.79 -21.12
CA PRO A 5 -57.57 15.84 -20.22
C PRO A 5 -58.09 15.34 -18.87
N ASN A 6 -58.70 14.14 -18.83
CA ASN A 6 -59.22 13.53 -17.61
C ASN A 6 -58.08 12.99 -16.74
N ILE A 7 -57.06 12.36 -17.32
CA ILE A 7 -55.86 11.95 -16.57
C ILE A 7 -55.16 13.17 -15.97
N ILE A 8 -55.03 14.27 -16.73
CA ILE A 8 -54.50 15.55 -16.23
C ILE A 8 -55.36 16.07 -15.05
N ARG A 9 -56.69 16.02 -15.17
CA ARG A 9 -57.63 16.47 -14.13
C ARG A 9 -57.47 15.66 -12.83
N TYR A 10 -57.48 14.33 -12.92
CA TYR A 10 -57.37 13.45 -11.76
C TYR A 10 -55.97 13.52 -11.12
N ALA A 11 -54.88 13.56 -11.91
CA ALA A 11 -53.53 13.73 -11.39
C ALA A 11 -53.38 15.06 -10.60
N LYS A 12 -53.96 16.16 -11.10
CA LYS A 12 -53.99 17.45 -10.38
C LYS A 12 -54.78 17.39 -9.07
N GLN A 13 -55.86 16.60 -8.99
CA GLN A 13 -56.60 16.40 -7.73
C GLN A 13 -55.76 15.63 -6.71
N ILE A 14 -55.11 14.54 -7.13
CA ILE A 14 -54.22 13.74 -6.27
C ILE A 14 -53.05 14.59 -5.76
N TYR A 15 -52.35 15.32 -6.64
CA TYR A 15 -51.20 16.13 -6.23
C TYR A 15 -51.59 17.28 -5.31
N ASN A 16 -52.74 17.93 -5.51
CA ASN A 16 -53.27 18.92 -4.56
C ASN A 16 -53.56 18.29 -3.19
N HIS A 17 -54.21 17.11 -3.15
CA HIS A 17 -54.53 16.42 -1.90
C HIS A 17 -53.28 15.94 -1.14
N LEU A 18 -52.20 15.65 -1.85
CA LEU A 18 -50.90 15.25 -1.28
C LEU A 18 -49.94 16.42 -1.00
N GLY A 19 -50.32 17.66 -1.32
CA GLY A 19 -49.47 18.85 -1.13
C GLY A 19 -48.29 18.95 -2.11
N LEU A 20 -48.36 18.29 -3.26
CA LEU A 20 -47.28 18.17 -4.25
C LEU A 20 -47.41 19.22 -5.36
N SER A 21 -47.39 20.50 -4.97
CA SER A 21 -47.61 21.66 -5.85
C SER A 21 -46.68 21.68 -7.08
N ASP A 22 -45.42 21.24 -6.92
CA ASP A 22 -44.45 21.22 -8.02
C ASP A 22 -44.91 20.29 -9.16
N ARG A 23 -45.42 19.09 -8.85
CA ARG A 23 -45.85 18.09 -9.85
C ARG A 23 -47.02 18.59 -10.72
N ILE A 24 -47.87 19.47 -10.21
CA ILE A 24 -48.99 20.08 -10.94
C ILE A 24 -48.51 20.90 -12.15
N SER A 25 -47.35 21.55 -12.03
CA SER A 25 -46.76 22.33 -13.12
C SER A 25 -46.26 21.46 -14.29
N TYR A 26 -45.91 20.20 -14.02
CA TYR A 26 -45.41 19.25 -15.01
C TYR A 26 -46.54 18.52 -15.76
N CYS A 27 -47.73 18.36 -15.17
CA CYS A 27 -48.90 17.74 -15.83
C CYS A 27 -49.30 18.42 -17.15
N SER A 28 -48.94 19.69 -17.35
CA SER A 28 -49.25 20.45 -18.56
C SER A 28 -48.15 20.38 -19.63
N ARG A 29 -47.08 19.58 -19.43
CA ARG A 29 -46.00 19.39 -20.41
C ARG A 29 -46.17 18.06 -21.17
N PRO A 30 -46.01 18.02 -22.53
CA PRO A 30 -46.29 16.82 -23.32
C PRO A 30 -45.38 15.59 -23.09
N SER A 31 -44.31 15.72 -22.30
CA SER A 31 -43.24 14.74 -22.15
C SER A 31 -43.01 14.24 -20.72
N ALA A 32 -43.93 14.52 -19.78
CA ALA A 32 -43.83 14.04 -18.41
C ALA A 32 -44.38 12.61 -18.29
N SER A 33 -43.49 11.62 -18.17
CA SER A 33 -43.80 10.27 -17.69
C SER A 33 -43.60 10.25 -16.18
N PHE A 34 -44.69 9.99 -15.45
CA PHE A 34 -44.69 9.75 -14.01
C PHE A 34 -45.38 8.40 -13.79
N PRO A 35 -44.86 7.50 -12.94
CA PRO A 35 -45.40 6.15 -12.76
C PRO A 35 -46.91 6.14 -12.47
N GLU A 36 -47.39 7.05 -11.64
CA GLU A 36 -48.82 7.20 -11.33
C GLU A 36 -49.65 7.60 -12.56
N ILE A 37 -49.15 8.46 -13.43
CA ILE A 37 -49.84 8.88 -14.66
C ILE A 37 -49.87 7.73 -15.67
N ASP A 38 -48.78 6.97 -15.79
CA ASP A 38 -48.71 5.83 -16.70
C ASP A 38 -49.58 4.66 -16.22
N LYS A 39 -49.73 4.48 -14.90
CA LYS A 39 -50.71 3.57 -14.29
C LYS A 39 -52.16 4.02 -14.50
N MET A 40 -52.45 5.32 -14.43
CA MET A 40 -53.78 5.83 -14.76
C MET A 40 -54.12 5.65 -16.25
N LYS A 41 -53.15 5.79 -17.16
CA LYS A 41 -53.32 5.42 -18.58
C LYS A 41 -53.60 3.93 -18.73
N GLN A 42 -52.86 3.07 -18.02
CA GLN A 42 -53.04 1.62 -18.06
C GLN A 42 -54.48 1.25 -17.62
N LEU A 43 -54.94 1.76 -16.48
CA LEU A 43 -56.30 1.51 -15.99
C LEU A 43 -57.37 2.04 -16.97
N LEU A 44 -57.21 3.26 -17.51
CA LEU A 44 -58.15 3.85 -18.48
C LEU A 44 -58.10 3.16 -19.85
N SER A 45 -57.03 2.44 -20.19
CA SER A 45 -56.98 1.59 -21.40
C SER A 45 -57.70 0.26 -21.22
N MET A 46 -58.02 -0.12 -19.98
CA MET A 46 -58.71 -1.36 -19.61
C MET A 46 -60.16 -1.12 -19.14
N THR A 47 -60.57 0.13 -18.89
CA THR A 47 -61.88 0.48 -18.31
C THR A 47 -62.38 1.87 -18.72
N ASP A 48 -63.68 2.09 -18.57
CA ASP A 48 -64.30 3.41 -18.73
C ASP A 48 -63.85 4.41 -17.64
N GLU A 49 -63.97 5.71 -17.94
CA GLU A 49 -63.59 6.81 -17.04
C GLU A 49 -64.27 6.75 -15.65
N THR A 50 -65.43 6.09 -15.55
CA THR A 50 -66.16 5.85 -14.31
C THR A 50 -65.34 5.08 -13.28
N VAL A 51 -64.57 4.06 -13.69
CA VAL A 51 -63.75 3.23 -12.80
C VAL A 51 -62.56 4.03 -12.28
N LEU A 52 -61.82 4.72 -13.17
CA LEU A 52 -60.73 5.60 -12.78
C LEU A 52 -61.19 6.69 -11.80
N ASN A 53 -62.37 7.26 -12.01
CA ASN A 53 -62.97 8.27 -11.12
C ASN A 53 -63.29 7.69 -9.72
N GLU A 54 -63.84 6.48 -9.62
CA GLU A 54 -64.08 5.84 -8.33
C GLU A 54 -62.79 5.40 -7.61
N VAL A 55 -61.76 4.95 -8.32
CA VAL A 55 -60.42 4.71 -7.73
C VAL A 55 -59.84 6.00 -7.15
N VAL A 56 -59.93 7.11 -7.88
CA VAL A 56 -59.46 8.43 -7.42
C VAL A 56 -60.26 8.93 -6.22
N LYS A 57 -61.60 8.86 -6.24
CA LYS A 57 -62.45 9.20 -5.08
C LYS A 57 -62.17 8.28 -3.88
N GLY A 58 -61.98 6.99 -4.13
CA GLY A 58 -61.63 5.98 -3.15
C GLY A 58 -60.34 6.35 -2.43
N PHE A 59 -59.28 6.66 -3.17
CA PHE A 59 -58.02 7.15 -2.61
C PHE A 59 -58.19 8.44 -1.81
N LEU A 60 -58.93 9.42 -2.34
CA LEU A 60 -59.16 10.71 -1.67
C LEU A 60 -59.93 10.56 -0.35
N ARG A 61 -60.84 9.59 -0.25
CA ARG A 61 -61.65 9.29 0.96
C ARG A 61 -61.00 8.31 1.94
N TRP A 62 -60.23 7.34 1.46
CA TRP A 62 -59.52 6.36 2.28
C TRP A 62 -58.56 7.05 3.27
N THR A 63 -58.30 6.45 4.43
CA THR A 63 -57.35 7.00 5.41
C THR A 63 -56.39 5.90 5.87
N PRO A 64 -55.06 6.10 5.85
CA PRO A 64 -54.10 5.07 6.26
C PRO A 64 -54.25 4.66 7.73
N PRO A 65 -54.06 3.37 8.07
CA PRO A 65 -53.91 2.94 9.45
C PRO A 65 -52.75 3.67 10.15
N ARG A 66 -52.88 3.87 11.48
CA ARG A 66 -51.86 4.49 12.36
C ARG A 66 -51.48 5.94 12.03
N GLN A 67 -52.41 6.75 11.49
CA GLN A 67 -52.23 8.19 11.25
C GLN A 67 -51.04 8.60 10.34
N ARG A 68 -50.44 7.67 9.58
CA ARG A 68 -49.42 8.05 8.59
C ARG A 68 -50.04 8.91 7.47
N LYS A 69 -49.27 9.86 6.93
CA LYS A 69 -49.71 10.65 5.76
C LYS A 69 -49.86 9.75 4.53
N LYS A 70 -50.81 10.08 3.66
CA LYS A 70 -50.97 9.44 2.33
C LYS A 70 -49.76 9.75 1.45
N THR A 71 -49.40 8.82 0.58
CA THR A 71 -48.30 8.98 -0.39
C THR A 71 -48.77 8.66 -1.81
N ILE A 72 -47.97 9.01 -2.83
CA ILE A 72 -48.23 8.57 -4.22
C ILE A 72 -48.15 7.03 -4.33
N SER A 73 -47.29 6.38 -3.55
CA SER A 73 -47.17 4.92 -3.57
C SER A 73 -48.46 4.22 -3.11
N ASP A 74 -49.19 4.81 -2.16
CA ASP A 74 -50.51 4.31 -1.75
C ASP A 74 -51.54 4.41 -2.89
N PHE A 75 -51.49 5.48 -3.69
CA PHE A 75 -52.38 5.67 -4.85
C PHE A 75 -52.04 4.71 -5.99
N ILE A 76 -50.75 4.53 -6.30
CA ILE A 76 -50.28 3.55 -7.29
C ILE A 76 -50.71 2.14 -6.87
N SER A 77 -50.52 1.77 -5.60
CA SER A 77 -50.94 0.45 -5.09
C SER A 77 -52.45 0.24 -5.20
N GLN A 78 -53.26 1.29 -5.07
CA GLN A 78 -54.71 1.20 -5.22
C GLN A 78 -55.12 1.05 -6.70
N ILE A 79 -54.43 1.72 -7.64
CA ILE A 79 -54.62 1.49 -9.08
C ILE A 79 -54.17 0.07 -9.46
N ASP A 80 -53.03 -0.40 -8.98
CA ASP A 80 -52.52 -1.75 -9.26
C ASP A 80 -53.43 -2.84 -8.69
N GLN A 81 -54.06 -2.60 -7.53
CA GLN A 81 -55.08 -3.49 -7.00
C GLN A 81 -56.32 -3.53 -7.90
N GLU A 82 -56.81 -2.38 -8.38
CA GLU A 82 -57.96 -2.33 -9.29
C GLU A 82 -57.64 -3.02 -10.63
N ILE A 83 -56.48 -2.71 -11.23
CA ILE A 83 -55.99 -3.39 -12.44
C ILE A 83 -55.93 -4.90 -12.20
N SER A 84 -55.43 -5.36 -11.04
CA SER A 84 -55.38 -6.79 -10.72
C SER A 84 -56.75 -7.45 -10.51
N ILE A 85 -57.78 -6.71 -10.10
CA ILE A 85 -59.17 -7.21 -10.01
C ILE A 85 -59.72 -7.35 -11.43
N LEU A 86 -59.63 -6.28 -12.23
CA LEU A 86 -60.09 -6.26 -13.62
C LEU A 86 -59.39 -7.32 -14.48
N THR A 87 -58.09 -7.55 -14.26
CA THR A 87 -57.34 -8.60 -14.98
C THR A 87 -57.72 -10.00 -14.51
N LYS A 88 -58.28 -10.18 -13.31
CA LYS A 88 -58.87 -11.47 -12.88
C LYS A 88 -60.24 -11.69 -13.49
N ASP A 89 -61.11 -10.67 -13.47
CA ASP A 89 -62.45 -10.75 -14.05
C ASP A 89 -62.42 -10.99 -15.58
N ILE A 90 -61.36 -10.53 -16.26
CA ILE A 90 -61.09 -10.82 -17.68
C ILE A 90 -60.63 -12.28 -17.93
N PHE A 91 -60.12 -12.98 -16.91
CA PHE A 91 -59.53 -14.33 -17.05
C PHE A 91 -60.35 -15.48 -16.42
N GLU A 92 -61.51 -15.20 -15.82
CA GLU A 92 -62.47 -16.23 -15.35
C GLU A 92 -63.69 -16.40 -16.27
N GLY A 93 -63.70 -15.75 -17.45
CA GLY A 93 -64.74 -15.87 -18.48
C GLY A 93 -64.18 -16.28 -19.84
N SER A 94 -64.73 -17.36 -20.41
CA SER A 94 -64.45 -17.93 -21.75
C SER A 94 -63.07 -18.57 -21.99
N ASP A 95 -63.01 -19.89 -21.84
CA ASP A 95 -62.13 -20.74 -22.64
C ASP A 95 -62.52 -20.67 -24.15
N ASP A 96 -61.55 -21.01 -25.00
CA ASP A 96 -61.67 -21.42 -26.42
C ASP A 96 -61.93 -20.42 -27.57
N GLU A 97 -62.06 -19.09 -27.39
CA GLU A 97 -62.15 -18.19 -28.58
C GLU A 97 -61.30 -16.90 -28.62
N LEU A 98 -60.58 -16.52 -27.54
CA LEU A 98 -59.84 -15.23 -27.51
C LEU A 98 -58.31 -15.31 -27.72
N ILE A 99 -57.76 -16.49 -27.99
CA ILE A 99 -56.32 -16.67 -28.30
C ILE A 99 -56.01 -16.39 -29.79
N GLN A 100 -57.00 -16.33 -30.67
CA GLN A 100 -56.79 -16.00 -32.10
C GLN A 100 -56.85 -14.49 -32.42
N THR A 101 -57.50 -13.66 -31.61
CA THR A 101 -57.65 -12.22 -31.92
C THR A 101 -56.44 -11.38 -31.48
N ILE A 102 -55.79 -11.73 -30.37
CA ILE A 102 -54.59 -11.01 -29.89
C ILE A 102 -53.39 -11.22 -30.85
N ASN A 103 -53.33 -12.38 -31.52
CA ASN A 103 -52.35 -12.66 -32.58
C ASN A 103 -52.59 -11.92 -33.91
N GLN A 104 -53.62 -11.06 -34.02
CA GLN A 104 -53.91 -10.27 -35.23
C GLN A 104 -53.60 -8.77 -35.13
N ILE A 105 -53.13 -8.26 -33.98
CA ILE A 105 -52.77 -6.83 -33.83
C ILE A 105 -51.25 -6.59 -33.99
N GLU A 106 -50.41 -7.62 -33.86
CA GLU A 106 -48.98 -7.57 -34.24
C GLU A 106 -48.71 -8.22 -35.61
N THR A 107 -49.22 -7.62 -36.70
CA THR A 107 -48.53 -7.63 -38.02
C THR A 107 -49.16 -6.70 -39.08
N VAL A 108 -49.43 -5.42 -38.74
CA VAL A 108 -49.58 -4.36 -39.77
C VAL A 108 -48.57 -3.24 -39.54
N SER A 109 -47.33 -3.48 -39.95
CA SER A 109 -46.46 -2.51 -40.68
C SER A 109 -44.96 -2.83 -40.60
N ARG A 110 -44.50 -3.74 -41.49
CA ARG A 110 -43.15 -3.86 -42.12
C ARG A 110 -42.97 -5.35 -42.48
N LYS A 111 -42.92 -5.77 -43.74
CA LYS A 111 -42.33 -5.13 -44.94
C LYS A 111 -42.87 -5.77 -46.24
N ARG A 112 -42.96 -5.00 -47.34
CA ARG A 112 -42.64 -5.52 -48.69
C ARG A 112 -41.14 -5.88 -48.67
N THR A 113 -40.59 -6.99 -49.16
CA THR A 113 -41.03 -8.12 -50.02
C THR A 113 -39.91 -9.20 -49.94
N LEU A 114 -39.95 -10.45 -50.43
CA LEU A 114 -40.81 -11.27 -51.33
C LEU A 114 -40.64 -12.77 -50.91
N ASP A 115 -41.45 -13.67 -51.50
CA ASP A 115 -41.24 -15.11 -51.83
C ASP A 115 -40.74 -16.18 -50.81
N VAL A 116 -41.27 -17.41 -50.70
CA VAL A 116 -42.53 -18.14 -51.06
C VAL A 116 -42.31 -19.63 -50.71
N ASN A 117 -43.33 -20.33 -50.19
CA ASN A 117 -43.56 -21.81 -50.14
C ASN A 117 -42.66 -22.70 -49.23
N ASP A 118 -43.17 -23.41 -48.21
CA ASP A 118 -44.07 -24.61 -48.14
C ASP A 118 -43.25 -25.91 -47.90
N THR A 119 -43.69 -26.96 -47.19
CA THR A 119 -44.99 -27.32 -46.58
C THR A 119 -44.83 -28.37 -45.46
N THR A 120 -45.87 -28.51 -44.60
CA THR A 120 -46.41 -29.75 -43.98
C THR A 120 -45.64 -30.61 -42.94
N GLU A 121 -46.20 -30.59 -41.72
CA GLU A 121 -46.84 -31.74 -41.02
C GLU A 121 -46.11 -32.72 -40.03
N THR A 122 -46.54 -32.58 -38.76
CA THR A 122 -47.15 -33.61 -37.88
C THR A 122 -46.34 -34.52 -36.92
N ASN A 123 -46.70 -34.36 -35.63
CA ASN A 123 -47.19 -35.40 -34.70
C ASN A 123 -46.27 -36.34 -33.86
N VAL A 124 -46.11 -35.93 -32.57
CA VAL A 124 -46.85 -36.49 -31.39
C VAL A 124 -46.42 -37.81 -30.68
N LYS A 125 -46.01 -37.66 -29.40
CA LYS A 125 -46.23 -38.54 -28.19
C LYS A 125 -45.60 -39.98 -28.19
N LYS A 126 -45.36 -40.69 -27.07
CA LYS A 126 -45.40 -40.46 -25.58
C LYS A 126 -44.63 -41.58 -24.83
N HIS A 127 -44.20 -41.31 -23.57
CA HIS A 127 -43.98 -42.21 -22.39
C HIS A 127 -43.18 -43.55 -22.51
N LYS A 128 -42.15 -43.84 -21.68
CA LYS A 128 -42.10 -44.24 -20.22
C LYS A 128 -42.74 -45.62 -19.92
N PRO A 129 -42.28 -46.40 -18.90
CA PRO A 129 -41.05 -46.32 -18.05
C PRO A 129 -40.38 -47.71 -17.71
N ASP A 130 -39.51 -47.71 -16.68
CA ASP A 130 -39.17 -48.80 -15.72
C ASP A 130 -37.78 -49.51 -15.73
N THR A 131 -37.40 -49.90 -14.50
CA THR A 131 -36.09 -50.29 -13.90
C THR A 131 -35.92 -51.84 -13.71
N PRO A 132 -34.84 -52.40 -13.08
CA PRO A 132 -33.41 -52.04 -12.93
C PRO A 132 -32.42 -53.25 -13.19
N VAL A 133 -31.15 -53.13 -12.72
CA VAL A 133 -30.17 -54.20 -12.34
C VAL A 133 -29.00 -54.52 -13.31
N THR A 134 -27.83 -54.73 -12.70
CA THR A 134 -26.43 -55.00 -13.12
C THR A 134 -26.22 -56.02 -14.29
N THR A 135 -25.09 -56.05 -15.04
CA THR A 135 -23.67 -56.09 -14.58
C THR A 135 -22.62 -55.89 -15.71
N LYS A 136 -21.52 -55.16 -15.42
CA LYS A 136 -20.12 -55.16 -15.96
C LYS A 136 -19.74 -55.47 -17.45
N LEU A 137 -18.85 -54.58 -17.96
CA LEU A 137 -17.71 -54.77 -18.90
C LEU A 137 -18.02 -55.16 -20.37
N ASN A 138 -17.72 -54.34 -21.39
CA ASN A 138 -16.36 -53.91 -21.80
C ASN A 138 -16.34 -52.63 -22.68
N ILE A 139 -15.18 -51.99 -22.79
CA ILE A 139 -14.89 -50.76 -23.56
C ILE A 139 -14.57 -51.10 -25.03
N PRO A 140 -15.09 -50.35 -26.03
CA PRO A 140 -14.21 -49.44 -26.77
C PRO A 140 -14.82 -48.08 -27.18
N SER A 141 -13.91 -47.12 -27.45
CA SER A 141 -14.10 -45.80 -28.06
C SER A 141 -14.95 -44.74 -27.32
N PHE A 142 -14.27 -43.75 -26.76
CA PHE A 142 -14.84 -42.44 -26.46
C PHE A 142 -15.16 -41.69 -27.78
N PRO A 143 -16.38 -41.15 -27.96
CA PRO A 143 -16.59 -40.02 -28.85
C PRO A 143 -15.94 -38.78 -28.24
N ARG A 144 -15.34 -37.92 -29.08
CA ARG A 144 -14.90 -36.58 -28.64
C ARG A 144 -16.11 -35.83 -28.10
N LEU A 145 -16.02 -35.36 -26.86
CA LEU A 145 -16.98 -34.42 -26.29
C LEU A 145 -16.78 -33.05 -26.97
N GLU A 146 -17.69 -32.70 -27.86
CA GLU A 146 -17.83 -31.34 -28.40
C GLU A 146 -18.37 -30.40 -27.31
N CYS A 147 -17.53 -30.05 -26.34
CA CYS A 147 -17.86 -29.09 -25.28
C CYS A 147 -18.02 -27.64 -25.78
N PHE A 148 -18.02 -27.40 -27.10
CA PHE A 148 -17.85 -26.07 -27.70
C PHE A 148 -18.70 -25.81 -28.96
N SER A 149 -20.01 -25.53 -28.81
CA SER A 149 -20.89 -24.99 -29.87
C SER A 149 -20.37 -23.70 -30.56
N SER A 150 -20.66 -23.51 -31.85
CA SER A 150 -19.97 -22.54 -32.71
C SER A 150 -20.56 -21.12 -32.76
N ASP A 151 -21.17 -20.61 -31.69
CA ASP A 151 -21.69 -19.23 -31.68
C ASP A 151 -20.63 -18.20 -31.25
N VAL A 152 -20.03 -17.53 -32.24
CA VAL A 152 -18.88 -16.62 -32.10
C VAL A 152 -19.34 -15.15 -31.94
N SER A 153 -20.65 -14.89 -32.01
CA SER A 153 -21.22 -13.54 -32.15
C SER A 153 -20.94 -12.58 -30.98
N GLN A 154 -20.83 -13.08 -29.74
CA GLN A 154 -20.65 -12.25 -28.52
C GLN A 154 -19.18 -11.90 -28.19
N LEU A 155 -18.19 -12.47 -28.90
CA LEU A 155 -16.76 -12.26 -28.59
C LEU A 155 -16.27 -10.81 -28.82
N ASN A 156 -16.97 -10.01 -29.63
CA ASN A 156 -16.58 -8.63 -29.90
C ASN A 156 -16.98 -7.64 -28.79
N GLU A 157 -17.82 -8.02 -27.83
CA GLU A 157 -18.35 -7.11 -26.80
C GLU A 157 -17.43 -6.94 -25.57
N TYR A 158 -16.49 -7.85 -25.37
CA TYR A 158 -15.61 -7.87 -24.17
C TYR A 158 -14.12 -7.67 -24.51
N ASN A 159 -13.35 -7.26 -23.52
CA ASN A 159 -11.90 -7.37 -23.49
C ASN A 159 -11.52 -8.65 -22.72
N PHE A 160 -10.98 -9.65 -23.40
CA PHE A 160 -10.62 -10.92 -22.76
C PHE A 160 -9.28 -10.80 -22.05
N ILE A 161 -9.26 -11.03 -20.74
CA ILE A 161 -8.01 -11.20 -19.97
C ILE A 161 -7.65 -12.69 -19.95
N CYS A 162 -8.52 -13.50 -19.35
CA CYS A 162 -8.40 -14.96 -19.34
C CYS A 162 -9.75 -15.56 -18.97
N SER A 163 -10.44 -16.20 -19.90
CA SER A 163 -11.71 -16.89 -19.66
C SER A 163 -11.88 -17.97 -20.72
N PRO A 164 -12.49 -19.13 -20.40
CA PRO A 164 -12.84 -20.10 -21.43
C PRO A 164 -13.80 -19.47 -22.44
N ALA A 165 -13.74 -19.94 -23.69
CA ALA A 165 -14.59 -19.46 -24.79
C ALA A 165 -16.09 -19.79 -24.61
N LYS A 166 -16.47 -20.48 -23.53
CA LYS A 166 -17.86 -20.74 -23.14
C LYS A 166 -18.08 -20.67 -21.64
N PRO A 167 -19.29 -20.28 -21.21
CA PRO A 167 -19.68 -20.44 -19.82
C PRO A 167 -19.66 -21.91 -19.44
N THR A 168 -19.01 -22.23 -18.32
CA THR A 168 -18.89 -23.58 -17.79
C THR A 168 -19.35 -23.64 -16.34
N LYS A 169 -20.18 -24.64 -16.02
CA LYS A 169 -20.65 -24.90 -14.66
C LYS A 169 -19.50 -25.33 -13.71
N LEU A 170 -18.33 -25.68 -14.24
CA LEU A 170 -17.14 -26.06 -13.47
C LEU A 170 -16.64 -24.98 -12.50
N PHE A 171 -16.98 -23.71 -12.72
CA PHE A 171 -16.54 -22.62 -11.82
C PHE A 171 -17.50 -22.43 -10.64
N SER A 172 -18.69 -23.05 -10.66
CA SER A 172 -19.67 -22.96 -9.58
C SER A 172 -19.13 -23.63 -8.30
N GLY A 173 -19.19 -22.90 -7.18
CA GLY A 173 -18.68 -23.36 -5.89
C GLY A 173 -17.15 -23.32 -5.74
N VAL A 174 -16.41 -22.87 -6.76
CA VAL A 174 -14.95 -22.73 -6.67
C VAL A 174 -14.60 -21.36 -6.07
N CYS A 175 -13.68 -21.34 -5.10
CA CYS A 175 -13.22 -20.10 -4.46
C CYS A 175 -12.46 -19.21 -5.46
N TRP A 176 -12.80 -17.92 -5.52
CA TRP A 176 -12.31 -16.97 -6.54
C TRP A 176 -10.78 -16.95 -6.69
N ILE A 177 -10.01 -17.00 -5.60
CA ILE A 177 -8.54 -17.05 -5.65
C ILE A 177 -8.00 -18.26 -6.44
N VAL A 178 -8.67 -19.41 -6.39
CA VAL A 178 -8.25 -20.61 -7.15
C VAL A 178 -8.43 -20.36 -8.64
N LEU A 179 -9.56 -19.78 -9.04
CA LEU A 179 -9.81 -19.37 -10.42
C LEU A 179 -8.82 -18.29 -10.87
N PHE A 180 -8.47 -17.33 -9.99
CA PHE A 180 -7.49 -16.28 -10.27
C PHE A 180 -6.07 -16.83 -10.42
N GLU A 181 -5.63 -17.75 -9.57
CA GLU A 181 -4.31 -18.42 -9.68
C GLU A 181 -4.21 -19.29 -10.94
N ILE A 182 -5.29 -19.98 -11.32
CA ILE A 182 -5.33 -20.71 -12.59
C ILE A 182 -5.27 -19.72 -13.77
N ALA A 183 -6.01 -18.61 -13.73
CA ALA A 183 -5.92 -17.57 -14.75
C ALA A 183 -4.52 -16.95 -14.86
N ARG A 184 -3.84 -16.70 -13.72
CA ARG A 184 -2.44 -16.27 -13.66
C ARG A 184 -1.52 -17.29 -14.33
N PHE A 185 -1.70 -18.57 -14.07
CA PHE A 185 -0.91 -19.64 -14.68
C PHE A 185 -1.08 -19.64 -16.20
N LEU A 186 -2.32 -19.62 -16.69
CA LEU A 186 -2.61 -19.63 -18.13
C LEU A 186 -2.03 -18.39 -18.83
N ASP A 187 -2.22 -17.21 -18.25
CA ASP A 187 -1.66 -15.96 -18.78
C ASP A 187 -0.12 -15.95 -18.74
N ASN A 188 0.51 -16.17 -17.59
CA ASN A 188 1.96 -16.02 -17.45
C ASN A 188 2.75 -17.12 -18.20
N CYS A 189 2.30 -18.38 -18.13
CA CYS A 189 2.92 -19.47 -18.87
C CYS A 189 2.63 -19.42 -20.38
N LYS A 190 1.62 -18.64 -20.81
CA LYS A 190 1.11 -18.54 -22.18
C LYS A 190 0.55 -19.87 -22.67
N VAL A 191 -0.34 -20.44 -21.87
CA VAL A 191 -1.08 -21.68 -22.12
C VAL A 191 -2.45 -21.32 -22.69
N PRO A 192 -2.72 -21.58 -23.99
CA PRO A 192 -4.05 -21.43 -24.59
C PRO A 192 -5.06 -22.38 -23.93
N TRP A 193 -6.33 -21.95 -23.84
CA TRP A 193 -7.40 -22.71 -23.20
C TRP A 193 -7.69 -24.05 -23.89
N ASP A 194 -7.53 -24.07 -25.20
CA ASP A 194 -7.63 -25.21 -26.11
C ASP A 194 -6.53 -26.26 -25.90
N GLU A 195 -5.39 -25.90 -25.29
CA GLU A 195 -4.32 -26.81 -24.92
C GLU A 195 -4.43 -27.36 -23.49
N VAL A 196 -5.48 -27.04 -22.72
CA VAL A 196 -5.68 -27.55 -21.35
C VAL A 196 -6.67 -28.72 -21.35
N PRO A 197 -6.23 -29.97 -21.11
CA PRO A 197 -7.15 -31.11 -21.02
C PRO A 197 -8.10 -30.94 -19.83
N PHE A 198 -9.35 -31.36 -20.02
CA PHE A 198 -10.38 -31.34 -18.97
C PHE A 198 -9.91 -32.02 -17.67
N GLU A 199 -9.19 -33.15 -17.77
CA GLU A 199 -8.65 -33.88 -16.61
C GLU A 199 -7.59 -33.08 -15.85
N ALA A 200 -6.70 -32.37 -16.54
CA ALA A 200 -5.70 -31.51 -15.93
C ALA A 200 -6.38 -30.31 -15.23
N PHE A 201 -7.33 -29.66 -15.92
CA PHE A 201 -8.09 -28.55 -15.35
C PHE A 201 -8.88 -28.97 -14.11
N ARG A 202 -9.56 -30.12 -14.16
CA ARG A 202 -10.26 -30.70 -13.00
C ARG A 202 -9.29 -31.00 -11.86
N THR A 203 -8.13 -31.56 -12.15
CA THR A 203 -7.07 -31.81 -11.15
C THR A 203 -6.62 -30.51 -10.47
N PHE A 204 -6.49 -29.40 -11.22
CA PHE A 204 -6.17 -28.10 -10.65
C PHE A 204 -7.29 -27.58 -9.73
N LEU A 205 -8.57 -27.73 -10.11
CA LEU A 205 -9.70 -27.38 -9.25
C LEU A 205 -9.74 -28.23 -7.97
N ASP A 206 -9.58 -29.55 -8.09
CA ASP A 206 -9.64 -30.49 -6.97
C ASP A 206 -8.47 -30.26 -5.97
N ILE A 207 -7.26 -29.99 -6.47
CA ILE A 207 -6.10 -29.58 -5.64
C ILE A 207 -6.33 -28.18 -5.04
N GLY A 208 -6.84 -27.23 -5.81
CA GLY A 208 -7.16 -25.88 -5.33
C GLY A 208 -8.24 -25.85 -4.23
N ALA A 209 -9.14 -26.84 -4.22
CA ALA A 209 -10.16 -27.01 -3.17
C ALA A 209 -9.62 -27.71 -1.92
N SER A 210 -8.78 -28.74 -2.08
CA SER A 210 -8.30 -29.62 -1.00
C SER A 210 -6.96 -29.20 -0.38
N GLU A 211 -5.95 -28.93 -1.22
CA GLU A 211 -4.59 -28.56 -0.82
C GLU A 211 -4.07 -27.34 -1.63
N PRO A 212 -4.61 -26.12 -1.42
CA PRO A 212 -4.33 -24.95 -2.25
C PRO A 212 -2.83 -24.62 -2.41
N ARG A 213 -2.02 -24.90 -1.39
CA ARG A 213 -0.56 -24.67 -1.40
C ARG A 213 0.18 -25.49 -2.47
N LYS A 214 -0.35 -26.67 -2.85
CA LYS A 214 0.19 -27.54 -3.90
C LYS A 214 -0.30 -27.16 -5.32
N LEU A 215 -1.25 -26.24 -5.44
CA LEU A 215 -1.83 -25.85 -6.74
C LEU A 215 -0.76 -25.36 -7.72
N PHE A 216 0.14 -24.49 -7.25
CA PHE A 216 1.26 -23.99 -8.05
C PHE A 216 2.16 -25.12 -8.55
N ASP A 217 2.60 -26.01 -7.64
CA ASP A 217 3.50 -27.12 -7.96
C ASP A 217 2.84 -28.08 -8.97
N ALA A 218 1.53 -28.34 -8.83
CA ALA A 218 0.77 -29.18 -9.74
C ALA A 218 0.63 -28.57 -11.15
N MET A 219 0.28 -27.28 -11.25
CA MET A 219 0.17 -26.59 -12.54
C MET A 219 1.52 -26.48 -13.26
N MET A 220 2.58 -26.11 -12.53
CA MET A 220 3.93 -26.01 -13.10
C MET A 220 4.48 -27.37 -13.53
N ARG A 221 4.28 -28.42 -12.71
CA ARG A 221 4.68 -29.78 -13.05
C ARG A 221 3.96 -30.29 -14.30
N TRP A 222 2.64 -30.07 -14.40
CA TRP A 222 1.88 -30.42 -15.61
C TRP A 222 2.41 -29.68 -16.84
N ASN A 223 2.64 -28.37 -16.74
CA ASN A 223 3.16 -27.57 -17.85
C ASN A 223 4.51 -28.07 -18.35
N THR A 224 5.44 -28.36 -17.43
CA THR A 224 6.82 -28.70 -17.78
C THR A 224 6.98 -30.18 -18.15
N GLU A 225 6.47 -31.10 -17.33
CA GLU A 225 6.64 -32.55 -17.56
C GLU A 225 5.66 -33.10 -18.61
N VAL A 226 4.39 -32.67 -18.59
CA VAL A 226 3.33 -33.27 -19.42
C VAL A 226 3.13 -32.52 -20.73
N ARG A 227 3.01 -31.18 -20.69
CA ARG A 227 2.81 -30.35 -21.90
C ARG A 227 4.11 -30.12 -22.68
N LEU A 228 5.22 -29.80 -22.01
CA LEU A 228 6.50 -29.47 -22.66
C LEU A 228 7.48 -30.67 -22.73
N GLY A 229 7.21 -31.79 -22.07
CA GLY A 229 8.05 -32.99 -22.11
C GLY A 229 9.43 -32.85 -21.43
N GLN A 230 9.63 -31.83 -20.60
CA GLN A 230 10.89 -31.50 -19.94
C GLN A 230 10.97 -32.12 -18.54
N LYS A 231 12.10 -32.75 -18.19
CA LYS A 231 12.34 -33.27 -16.83
C LYS A 231 12.76 -32.12 -15.90
N LEU A 232 12.03 -31.91 -14.80
CA LEU A 232 12.46 -30.98 -13.74
C LEU A 232 13.71 -31.51 -13.01
N ASN A 233 14.86 -30.90 -13.28
CA ASN A 233 16.06 -31.02 -12.44
C ASN A 233 16.14 -29.85 -11.46
N GLY A 234 15.25 -29.83 -10.46
CA GLY A 234 15.07 -28.70 -9.53
C GLY A 234 13.94 -27.75 -9.95
N LEU A 235 13.88 -26.55 -9.34
CA LEU A 235 12.92 -25.49 -9.68
C LEU A 235 13.26 -24.89 -11.05
N ALA A 236 12.92 -25.61 -12.12
CA ALA A 236 13.03 -25.11 -13.48
C ALA A 236 12.05 -23.93 -13.70
N TYR A 237 12.52 -22.91 -14.42
CA TYR A 237 11.81 -21.68 -14.80
C TYR A 237 10.27 -21.76 -14.77
N SER A 238 9.65 -21.24 -13.71
CA SER A 238 8.25 -20.83 -13.77
C SER A 238 8.19 -19.42 -14.35
N ARG A 239 7.32 -19.20 -15.35
CA ARG A 239 7.01 -17.83 -15.84
C ARG A 239 6.13 -17.03 -14.87
N MET A 240 5.81 -17.61 -13.71
CA MET A 240 4.82 -17.18 -12.75
C MET A 240 5.38 -17.34 -11.32
N ASP A 241 5.23 -16.32 -10.49
CA ASP A 241 5.55 -16.41 -9.06
C ASP A 241 4.49 -17.23 -8.29
N ARG A 242 4.91 -18.03 -7.32
CA ARG A 242 4.00 -18.74 -6.40
C ARG A 242 3.20 -17.74 -5.57
N CYS A 243 1.91 -18.01 -5.36
CA CYS A 243 1.09 -17.24 -4.41
C CYS A 243 1.63 -17.39 -2.97
N PRO A 244 1.87 -16.29 -2.23
CA PRO A 244 2.47 -16.33 -0.89
C PRO A 244 1.69 -17.18 0.12
N ASP A 245 2.41 -17.90 0.99
CA ASP A 245 1.82 -18.72 2.06
C ASP A 245 0.97 -17.90 3.05
N SER A 246 1.23 -16.60 3.20
CA SER A 246 0.42 -15.69 4.02
C SER A 246 -1.00 -15.50 3.46
N VAL A 247 -1.18 -15.53 2.13
CA VAL A 247 -2.49 -15.46 1.47
C VAL A 247 -3.29 -16.74 1.70
N TRP A 248 -2.66 -17.91 1.50
CA TRP A 248 -3.32 -19.20 1.77
C TRP A 248 -3.68 -19.38 3.24
N SER A 249 -2.83 -18.91 4.14
CA SER A 249 -3.07 -18.96 5.58
C SER A 249 -4.24 -18.06 5.99
N TYR A 250 -4.34 -16.85 5.45
CA TYR A 250 -5.49 -15.95 5.65
C TYR A 250 -6.83 -16.64 5.28
N ILE A 251 -6.92 -17.21 4.07
CA ILE A 251 -8.14 -17.87 3.58
C ILE A 251 -8.51 -19.12 4.41
N GLN A 252 -7.50 -19.87 4.86
CA GLN A 252 -7.73 -21.05 5.70
C GLN A 252 -8.37 -20.66 7.04
N VAL A 253 -7.91 -19.57 7.66
CA VAL A 253 -8.45 -19.07 8.93
C VAL A 253 -9.83 -18.42 8.75
N GLU A 254 -10.05 -17.68 7.66
CA GLU A 254 -11.36 -17.13 7.26
C GLU A 254 -12.43 -18.23 7.17
N LYS A 255 -12.14 -19.31 6.41
CA LYS A 255 -13.02 -20.49 6.28
C LYS A 255 -13.29 -21.21 7.61
N SER A 256 -12.33 -21.19 8.55
CA SER A 256 -12.53 -21.78 9.89
C SER A 256 -13.45 -20.94 10.78
N SER A 257 -13.36 -19.61 10.66
CA SER A 257 -14.12 -18.67 11.49
C SER A 257 -15.62 -18.65 11.15
N VAL A 258 -15.96 -18.77 9.86
CA VAL A 258 -17.36 -18.83 9.40
C VAL A 258 -18.11 -20.06 9.94
N LYS A 259 -17.40 -21.19 10.13
CA LYS A 259 -18.00 -22.42 10.69
C LYS A 259 -18.31 -22.34 12.19
N THR A 260 -17.70 -21.40 12.92
CA THR A 260 -17.95 -21.25 14.37
C THR A 260 -19.18 -20.38 14.65
N GLN A 261 -19.54 -19.46 13.75
CA GLN A 261 -20.68 -18.56 13.95
C GLN A 261 -22.05 -19.22 13.72
N THR A 262 -22.10 -20.37 13.04
CA THR A 262 -23.34 -21.11 12.75
C THR A 262 -23.82 -22.03 13.87
N ILE A 263 -23.20 -22.00 15.06
CA ILE A 263 -23.58 -22.85 16.21
C ILE A 263 -23.73 -22.00 17.49
N SER A 264 -24.75 -21.14 17.55
CA SER A 264 -25.20 -20.53 18.81
C SER A 264 -26.68 -20.10 18.83
N GLU A 265 -27.57 -20.87 18.21
CA GLU A 265 -28.99 -20.84 18.63
C GLU A 265 -29.15 -21.72 19.88
N GLN A 266 -29.03 -21.12 21.06
CA GLN A 266 -29.44 -21.75 22.33
C GLN A 266 -30.70 -21.08 22.87
N THR A 267 -31.74 -21.91 23.03
CA THR A 267 -33.07 -21.55 23.52
C THR A 267 -32.99 -21.01 24.97
N PRO A 268 -33.68 -19.92 25.32
CA PRO A 268 -33.66 -19.40 26.68
C PRO A 268 -34.45 -20.32 27.64
N GLN A 269 -33.76 -20.80 28.68
CA GLN A 269 -34.36 -21.43 29.87
C GLN A 269 -34.36 -20.43 31.04
N PRO A 270 -35.38 -20.45 31.92
CA PRO A 270 -35.58 -19.40 32.91
C PRO A 270 -34.68 -19.53 34.14
N SER A 271 -34.26 -18.38 34.67
CA SER A 271 -33.46 -18.23 35.89
C SER A 271 -34.25 -18.51 37.18
N PRO A 272 -33.66 -19.21 38.18
CA PRO A 272 -34.16 -19.21 39.55
C PRO A 272 -33.67 -18.00 40.37
N THR A 273 -34.42 -17.69 41.44
CA THR A 273 -34.42 -16.42 42.20
C THR A 273 -33.60 -16.42 43.51
N SER A 274 -33.50 -15.21 44.11
CA SER A 274 -33.33 -14.90 45.55
C SER A 274 -31.97 -15.24 46.23
N ALA A 275 -31.21 -14.24 46.73
CA ALA A 275 -31.25 -13.65 48.10
C ALA A 275 -30.35 -14.42 49.11
N THR A 276 -29.64 -13.88 50.11
CA THR A 276 -29.51 -12.54 50.77
C THR A 276 -28.13 -12.49 51.51
N PRO A 277 -27.68 -11.37 52.13
CA PRO A 277 -26.25 -11.15 52.52
C PRO A 277 -25.89 -11.30 54.03
N SER A 278 -24.57 -11.18 54.32
CA SER A 278 -23.91 -10.82 55.62
C SER A 278 -23.47 -11.97 56.57
N PRO A 279 -22.52 -11.75 57.52
CA PRO A 279 -21.41 -10.78 57.58
C PRO A 279 -20.02 -11.34 58.01
N ILE A 280 -19.00 -10.50 57.76
CA ILE A 280 -17.70 -10.29 58.46
C ILE A 280 -17.31 -11.25 59.61
N ASN A 281 -16.06 -11.76 59.55
CA ASN A 281 -15.27 -12.00 60.76
C ASN A 281 -13.76 -11.71 60.52
N THR A 282 -13.05 -11.18 61.53
CA THR A 282 -11.71 -10.57 61.37
C THR A 282 -10.64 -11.21 62.27
N ALA A 283 -9.49 -11.62 61.70
CA ALA A 283 -8.22 -11.77 62.43
C ALA A 283 -6.99 -11.80 61.49
N ARG A 284 -5.88 -11.21 61.95
CA ARG A 284 -4.52 -11.27 61.33
C ARG A 284 -3.86 -12.64 61.67
N ALA A 285 -2.76 -13.14 61.06
CA ALA A 285 -1.70 -12.49 60.29
C ALA A 285 -0.94 -13.44 59.32
N SER A 286 -0.13 -12.85 58.44
CA SER A 286 1.15 -13.37 57.90
C SER A 286 1.23 -14.77 57.24
N SER A 287 0.92 -14.84 55.94
CA SER A 287 1.79 -15.45 54.91
C SER A 287 1.32 -15.02 53.52
N ARG A 288 2.24 -14.82 52.55
CA ARG A 288 1.88 -14.57 51.14
C ARG A 288 1.86 -15.92 50.39
N PRO A 289 0.71 -16.39 49.86
CA PRO A 289 0.70 -17.37 48.79
C PRO A 289 0.89 -16.66 47.45
N GLY A 290 1.53 -17.31 46.48
CA GLY A 290 1.78 -16.73 45.17
C GLY A 290 0.51 -16.52 44.35
N PHE A 291 0.45 -15.41 43.61
CA PHE A 291 -0.48 -15.25 42.49
C PHE A 291 -0.09 -16.24 41.39
N SER A 292 -0.71 -17.42 41.39
CA SER A 292 -0.73 -18.30 40.22
C SER A 292 -1.66 -17.69 39.18
N ILE A 293 -1.12 -16.95 38.23
CA ILE A 293 -1.85 -16.56 37.02
C ILE A 293 -2.16 -17.86 36.26
N LYS A 294 -3.43 -18.26 36.25
CA LYS A 294 -3.89 -19.32 35.35
C LYS A 294 -4.01 -18.74 33.94
N ASN A 295 -3.05 -19.08 33.10
CA ASN A 295 -3.04 -18.76 31.67
C ASN A 295 -4.09 -19.60 30.90
N ASP A 296 -5.37 -19.28 31.05
CA ASP A 296 -6.45 -19.74 30.16
C ASP A 296 -6.98 -18.58 29.31
N ASP A 297 -6.05 -17.87 28.66
CA ASP A 297 -6.31 -16.66 27.88
C ASP A 297 -6.56 -16.96 26.37
N THR A 298 -6.80 -18.23 26.03
CA THR A 298 -7.04 -18.70 24.66
C THR A 298 -8.33 -18.13 24.06
N ALA A 299 -9.37 -17.90 24.87
CA ALA A 299 -10.60 -17.25 24.41
C ALA A 299 -10.34 -15.78 23.99
N THR A 300 -9.62 -15.02 24.81
CA THR A 300 -9.22 -13.63 24.54
C THR A 300 -8.34 -13.54 23.31
N GLN A 301 -7.32 -14.40 23.22
CA GLN A 301 -6.43 -14.51 22.05
C GLN A 301 -7.20 -14.84 20.76
N ASN A 302 -8.16 -15.77 20.81
CA ASN A 302 -8.97 -16.13 19.65
C ASN A 302 -9.94 -15.01 19.24
N TYR A 303 -10.54 -14.30 20.20
CA TYR A 303 -11.39 -13.13 19.95
C TYR A 303 -10.59 -11.99 19.29
N ILE A 304 -9.40 -11.69 19.81
CA ILE A 304 -8.48 -10.68 19.26
C ILE A 304 -8.11 -11.05 17.82
N LYS A 305 -7.67 -12.29 17.56
CA LYS A 305 -7.36 -12.79 16.20
C LYS A 305 -8.56 -12.67 15.25
N GLN A 306 -9.75 -13.10 15.68
CA GLN A 306 -10.99 -12.95 14.87
C GLN A 306 -11.33 -11.50 14.55
N LYS A 307 -11.09 -10.56 15.47
CA LYS A 307 -11.29 -9.12 15.24
C LYS A 307 -10.24 -8.54 14.29
N LEU A 308 -8.98 -8.98 14.38
CA LEU A 308 -7.86 -8.53 13.53
C LEU A 308 -7.93 -9.08 12.09
N LEU A 309 -8.51 -10.27 11.88
CA LEU A 309 -8.79 -10.84 10.55
C LEU A 309 -9.76 -9.96 9.73
N LYS A 310 -10.78 -9.37 10.36
CA LYS A 310 -11.76 -8.49 9.69
C LYS A 310 -11.16 -7.22 9.08
N ASN A 311 -9.94 -6.84 9.48
CA ASN A 311 -9.27 -5.63 9.03
C ASN A 311 -8.44 -5.84 7.74
N ARG A 312 -8.46 -7.05 7.19
CA ARG A 312 -7.61 -7.50 6.09
C ARG A 312 -8.41 -7.96 4.90
N VAL A 313 -7.74 -7.97 3.76
CA VAL A 313 -8.28 -8.43 2.49
C VAL A 313 -7.20 -9.03 1.60
N VAL A 314 -7.58 -9.92 0.71
CA VAL A 314 -6.81 -10.30 -0.47
C VAL A 314 -7.07 -9.28 -1.59
N ARG A 315 -6.02 -8.62 -2.07
CA ARG A 315 -6.08 -7.78 -3.28
C ARG A 315 -5.63 -8.54 -4.51
N TYR A 316 -6.43 -8.45 -5.56
CA TYR A 316 -6.14 -8.97 -6.90
C TYR A 316 -5.67 -7.81 -7.78
N SER A 317 -4.54 -7.99 -8.47
CA SER A 317 -3.97 -6.92 -9.30
C SER A 317 -3.39 -7.44 -10.62
N ALA A 318 -3.27 -6.54 -11.59
CA ALA A 318 -2.68 -6.79 -12.89
C ALA A 318 -1.82 -5.60 -13.33
N VAL A 319 -0.90 -5.82 -14.27
CA VAL A 319 -0.19 -4.76 -14.99
C VAL A 319 -0.79 -4.61 -16.37
N ILE A 320 -1.05 -3.37 -16.82
CA ILE A 320 -1.34 -3.06 -18.21
C ILE A 320 -0.17 -2.32 -18.85
N ASN A 321 0.26 -2.77 -20.03
CA ASN A 321 1.34 -2.17 -20.80
C ASN A 321 0.84 -1.68 -22.16
N PHE A 322 0.88 -0.37 -22.34
CA PHE A 322 0.55 0.33 -23.57
C PHE A 322 1.83 0.55 -24.39
N LYS A 323 1.98 -0.18 -25.51
CA LYS A 323 3.09 0.00 -26.46
C LYS A 323 2.83 1.17 -27.43
N THR A 324 1.72 1.12 -28.16
CA THR A 324 1.30 2.15 -29.12
C THR A 324 -0.23 2.28 -29.11
N ILE A 325 -0.76 3.38 -29.65
CA ILE A 325 -2.22 3.64 -29.68
C ILE A 325 -2.98 2.59 -30.50
N ASN A 326 -2.34 2.02 -31.53
CA ASN A 326 -2.98 1.10 -32.49
C ASN A 326 -2.78 -0.38 -32.13
N GLN A 327 -2.18 -0.71 -30.99
CA GLN A 327 -1.99 -2.08 -30.52
C GLN A 327 -2.85 -2.36 -29.29
N VAL A 328 -3.46 -3.56 -29.23
CA VAL A 328 -4.20 -4.01 -28.05
C VAL A 328 -3.25 -4.03 -26.84
N PRO A 329 -3.58 -3.37 -25.72
CA PRO A 329 -2.73 -3.36 -24.54
C PRO A 329 -2.51 -4.78 -23.99
N LYS A 330 -1.29 -5.09 -23.59
CA LYS A 330 -1.01 -6.37 -22.91
C LYS A 330 -1.33 -6.21 -21.42
N ILE A 331 -2.25 -7.03 -20.92
CA ILE A 331 -2.51 -7.20 -19.49
C ILE A 331 -1.71 -8.40 -18.99
N THR A 332 -1.23 -8.38 -17.74
CA THR A 332 -0.55 -9.51 -17.10
C THR A 332 -0.89 -9.58 -15.61
N LEU A 333 -1.38 -10.73 -15.15
CA LEU A 333 -1.92 -10.91 -13.79
C LEU A 333 -0.79 -11.08 -12.75
N ARG A 334 -0.77 -10.23 -11.72
CA ARG A 334 0.18 -10.27 -10.59
C ARG A 334 -0.27 -11.24 -9.50
N SER A 335 0.64 -11.65 -8.62
CA SER A 335 0.29 -12.47 -7.46
C SER A 335 -0.60 -11.71 -6.46
N PRO A 336 -1.64 -12.37 -5.89
CA PRO A 336 -2.48 -11.78 -4.84
C PRO A 336 -1.67 -11.39 -3.60
N LYS A 337 -2.13 -10.39 -2.86
CA LYS A 337 -1.48 -9.93 -1.62
C LYS A 337 -2.49 -9.69 -0.51
N VAL A 338 -2.18 -10.11 0.71
CA VAL A 338 -2.92 -9.68 1.91
C VAL A 338 -2.54 -8.23 2.20
N SER A 339 -3.52 -7.38 2.48
CA SER A 339 -3.31 -5.94 2.72
C SER A 339 -4.43 -5.32 3.57
N ALA A 340 -4.29 -4.03 3.87
CA ALA A 340 -5.32 -3.22 4.53
C ALA A 340 -6.66 -3.23 3.78
N SER A 341 -7.72 -3.48 4.53
CA SER A 341 -9.12 -3.35 4.08
C SER A 341 -9.48 -1.89 3.74
N ASN A 342 -10.62 -1.69 3.09
CA ASN A 342 -11.24 -0.38 2.86
C ASN A 342 -12.78 -0.53 2.89
N ARG A 343 -13.52 0.59 2.89
CA ARG A 343 -14.99 0.57 3.05
C ARG A 343 -15.68 -0.19 1.91
N PHE A 344 -15.21 -0.03 0.68
CA PHE A 344 -15.74 -0.76 -0.48
C PHE A 344 -15.57 -2.28 -0.36
N PHE A 345 -14.41 -2.76 0.10
CA PHE A 345 -14.18 -4.19 0.30
C PHE A 345 -15.07 -4.77 1.42
N ARG A 346 -15.29 -4.00 2.50
CA ARG A 346 -16.20 -4.40 3.59
C ARG A 346 -17.65 -4.51 3.12
N LYS A 347 -18.11 -3.58 2.29
CA LYS A 347 -19.48 -3.56 1.75
C LYS A 347 -19.73 -4.62 0.66
N PHE A 348 -18.86 -4.69 -0.36
CA PHE A 348 -19.13 -5.42 -1.60
C PHE A 348 -18.32 -6.73 -1.75
N GLY A 349 -17.39 -7.00 -0.83
CA GLY A 349 -16.46 -8.13 -0.89
C GLY A 349 -15.22 -7.81 -1.72
N GLN A 350 -14.05 -8.25 -1.23
CA GLN A 350 -12.75 -8.05 -1.88
C GLN A 350 -12.68 -8.65 -3.30
N ASP A 351 -13.35 -9.79 -3.51
CA ASP A 351 -13.27 -10.58 -4.74
C ASP A 351 -13.93 -9.88 -5.94
N ARG A 352 -14.73 -8.84 -5.72
CA ARG A 352 -15.29 -8.01 -6.79
C ARG A 352 -14.31 -7.01 -7.37
N PHE A 353 -13.13 -6.79 -6.78
CA PHE A 353 -12.22 -5.73 -7.20
C PHE A 353 -10.96 -6.25 -7.90
N LEU A 354 -10.59 -5.59 -9.00
CA LEU A 354 -9.35 -5.84 -9.73
C LEU A 354 -8.59 -4.52 -9.91
N GLU A 355 -7.39 -4.42 -9.33
CA GLU A 355 -6.51 -3.25 -9.43
C GLU A 355 -5.60 -3.39 -10.66
N VAL A 356 -5.87 -2.67 -11.75
CA VAL A 356 -5.06 -2.71 -12.97
C VAL A 356 -4.08 -1.53 -12.98
N VAL A 357 -2.82 -1.80 -12.67
CA VAL A 357 -1.75 -0.80 -12.53
C VAL A 357 -1.07 -0.52 -13.86
N LEU A 358 -0.82 0.76 -14.16
CA LEU A 358 -0.06 1.17 -15.33
C LEU A 358 1.41 0.73 -15.23
N SER A 359 1.94 0.09 -16.29
CA SER A 359 3.38 -0.17 -16.42
C SER A 359 4.18 1.14 -16.34
N ALA A 360 5.36 1.11 -15.71
CA ALA A 360 6.27 2.26 -15.65
C ALA A 360 6.70 2.77 -17.05
N THR A 361 6.60 1.92 -18.08
CA THR A 361 6.84 2.27 -19.49
C THR A 361 5.69 3.01 -20.16
N SER A 362 4.51 3.08 -19.54
CA SER A 362 3.28 3.62 -20.14
C SER A 362 2.97 5.01 -19.60
N SER A 363 2.74 5.97 -20.52
CA SER A 363 2.31 7.33 -20.14
C SER A 363 0.84 7.33 -19.67
N PRO A 364 0.50 7.97 -18.52
CA PRO A 364 -0.89 8.14 -18.08
C PRO A 364 -1.81 8.77 -19.12
N SER A 365 -1.28 9.63 -20.00
CA SER A 365 -2.05 10.24 -21.10
C SER A 365 -2.60 9.22 -22.11
N MET A 366 -2.06 7.99 -22.14
CA MET A 366 -2.59 6.89 -22.97
C MET A 366 -3.96 6.42 -22.48
N VAL A 367 -4.24 6.51 -21.17
CA VAL A 367 -5.53 6.13 -20.56
C VAL A 367 -6.66 7.00 -21.15
N ILE A 368 -6.42 8.31 -21.27
CA ILE A 368 -7.37 9.26 -21.85
C ILE A 368 -7.59 8.97 -23.34
N LYS A 369 -6.53 8.62 -24.08
CA LYS A 369 -6.60 8.28 -25.52
C LYS A 369 -7.31 6.95 -25.78
N LEU A 370 -7.16 5.97 -24.89
CA LEU A 370 -7.74 4.64 -24.99
C LEU A 370 -8.95 4.46 -24.06
N LYS A 371 -9.64 5.56 -23.75
CA LYS A 371 -10.85 5.57 -22.90
C LYS A 371 -11.87 4.50 -23.33
N ASP A 372 -12.09 4.35 -24.65
CA ASP A 372 -13.14 3.48 -25.18
C ASP A 372 -12.78 1.99 -25.03
N TYR A 373 -11.47 1.67 -24.99
CA TYR A 373 -10.98 0.35 -24.60
C TYR A 373 -11.16 0.09 -23.09
N ILE A 374 -10.96 1.10 -22.24
CA ILE A 374 -11.07 0.98 -20.77
C ILE A 374 -12.53 0.89 -20.30
N LEU A 375 -13.43 1.60 -20.97
CA LEU A 375 -14.87 1.56 -20.69
C LEU A 375 -15.54 0.28 -21.21
N LYS A 376 -14.90 -0.45 -22.14
CA LYS A 376 -15.37 -1.74 -22.61
C LYS A 376 -15.16 -2.81 -21.51
N PRO A 377 -16.17 -3.64 -21.17
CA PRO A 377 -16.07 -4.58 -20.06
C PRO A 377 -14.96 -5.63 -20.26
N PHE A 378 -14.30 -6.01 -19.17
CA PHE A 378 -13.24 -7.03 -19.16
C PHE A 378 -13.77 -8.36 -18.65
N LEU A 379 -13.49 -9.46 -19.36
CA LEU A 379 -13.88 -10.80 -18.97
C LEU A 379 -12.68 -11.56 -18.37
N LEU A 380 -12.84 -12.01 -17.13
CA LEU A 380 -11.88 -12.81 -16.39
C LEU A 380 -12.62 -13.93 -15.66
N MET A 381 -12.36 -15.18 -16.03
CA MET A 381 -12.94 -16.40 -15.42
C MET A 381 -14.46 -16.33 -15.23
N GLN A 382 -15.20 -15.99 -16.30
CA GLN A 382 -16.66 -15.79 -16.28
C GLN A 382 -17.20 -14.66 -15.38
N ARG A 383 -16.35 -13.78 -14.84
CA ARG A 383 -16.78 -12.52 -14.19
C ARG A 383 -16.56 -11.32 -15.11
N VAL A 384 -17.54 -10.42 -15.13
CA VAL A 384 -17.53 -9.19 -15.95
C VAL A 384 -17.07 -8.01 -15.09
N PHE A 385 -15.86 -7.53 -15.36
CA PHE A 385 -15.23 -6.41 -14.69
C PHE A 385 -15.45 -5.11 -15.49
N ARG A 386 -16.11 -4.12 -14.89
CA ARG A 386 -16.33 -2.78 -15.48
C ARG A 386 -15.50 -1.74 -14.74
N PHE A 387 -15.09 -0.68 -15.44
CA PHE A 387 -14.31 0.40 -14.84
C PHE A 387 -15.15 1.15 -13.78
N LEU A 388 -14.59 1.37 -12.59
CA LEU A 388 -15.25 2.12 -11.51
C LEU A 388 -14.65 3.51 -11.36
N PHE A 389 -13.33 3.63 -11.13
CA PHE A 389 -12.60 4.90 -10.98
C PHE A 389 -11.08 4.69 -11.04
N ILE A 390 -10.31 5.79 -11.02
CA ILE A 390 -8.84 5.79 -10.88
C ILE A 390 -8.45 6.13 -9.45
N LYS A 391 -7.46 5.42 -8.92
CA LYS A 391 -6.73 5.80 -7.71
C LYS A 391 -5.24 5.78 -7.98
N ASP A 392 -4.56 6.89 -7.72
CA ASP A 392 -3.12 7.05 -7.97
C ASP A 392 -2.76 6.68 -9.43
N ASN A 393 -2.05 5.57 -9.65
CA ASN A 393 -1.71 5.02 -10.98
C ASN A 393 -2.44 3.70 -11.30
N ALA A 394 -3.50 3.36 -10.55
CA ALA A 394 -4.29 2.14 -10.70
C ALA A 394 -5.70 2.46 -11.24
N LEU A 395 -6.10 1.72 -12.27
CA LEU A 395 -7.47 1.64 -12.75
C LEU A 395 -8.21 0.61 -11.89
N ILE A 396 -9.24 1.04 -11.17
CA ILE A 396 -10.01 0.17 -10.29
C ILE A 396 -11.21 -0.36 -11.06
N PHE A 397 -11.22 -1.67 -11.29
CA PHE A 397 -12.34 -2.38 -11.93
C PHE A 397 -13.17 -3.12 -10.88
N PHE A 398 -14.47 -3.22 -11.15
CA PHE A 398 -15.46 -3.84 -10.27
C PHE A 398 -16.26 -4.91 -11.03
N ALA A 399 -16.45 -6.08 -10.42
CA ALA A 399 -17.20 -7.21 -10.98
C ALA A 399 -18.71 -6.99 -10.80
N THR A 400 -19.38 -6.56 -11.88
CA THR A 400 -20.83 -6.34 -11.91
C THR A 400 -21.60 -7.66 -11.96
N GLU A 401 -21.07 -8.65 -12.69
CA GLU A 401 -21.73 -9.93 -12.97
C GLU A 401 -20.74 -11.09 -12.83
N GLY A 402 -21.26 -12.27 -12.47
CA GLY A 402 -20.49 -13.51 -12.34
C GLY A 402 -21.38 -14.68 -11.92
N THR A 403 -20.93 -15.93 -12.16
CA THR A 403 -21.70 -17.14 -11.80
C THR A 403 -21.94 -17.32 -10.30
N ASP A 404 -21.19 -16.60 -9.47
CA ASP A 404 -21.21 -16.65 -8.01
C ASP A 404 -21.45 -15.27 -7.37
N LEU A 405 -21.93 -14.30 -8.16
CA LEU A 405 -22.14 -12.91 -7.75
C LEU A 405 -23.57 -12.44 -8.04
N GLU A 406 -24.23 -11.87 -7.04
CA GLU A 406 -25.44 -11.06 -7.26
C GLU A 406 -25.14 -9.89 -8.24
N PRO A 407 -25.92 -9.70 -9.30
CA PRO A 407 -25.72 -8.60 -10.24
C PRO A 407 -25.89 -7.22 -9.59
N ILE A 408 -24.97 -6.29 -9.88
CA ILE A 408 -25.05 -4.89 -9.43
C ILE A 408 -24.38 -3.98 -10.46
N SER A 409 -25.00 -2.83 -10.77
CA SER A 409 -24.46 -1.87 -11.75
C SER A 409 -23.37 -0.99 -11.13
N ILE A 410 -22.54 -0.35 -11.98
CA ILE A 410 -21.54 0.61 -11.50
C ILE A 410 -22.24 1.86 -10.94
N GLN A 411 -23.37 2.27 -11.53
CA GLN A 411 -24.19 3.34 -10.97
C GLN A 411 -24.65 3.01 -9.53
N GLN A 412 -25.12 1.79 -9.24
CA GLN A 412 -25.56 1.42 -7.88
C GLN A 412 -24.40 1.45 -6.86
N VAL A 413 -23.18 1.09 -7.26
CA VAL A 413 -21.98 1.18 -6.41
C VAL A 413 -21.60 2.65 -6.13
N ILE A 414 -21.74 3.53 -7.14
CA ILE A 414 -21.52 4.96 -7.00
C ILE A 414 -22.59 5.59 -6.11
N ASP A 415 -23.88 5.35 -6.38
CA ASP A 415 -25.00 5.89 -5.62
C ASP A 415 -25.01 5.43 -4.15
N TRP A 416 -24.52 4.21 -3.86
CA TRP A 416 -24.34 3.77 -2.48
C TRP A 416 -23.30 4.60 -1.72
N HIS A 417 -22.11 4.81 -2.29
CA HIS A 417 -21.04 5.58 -1.62
C HIS A 417 -21.32 7.09 -1.62
N MET A 418 -21.91 7.59 -2.71
CA MET A 418 -22.14 9.02 -2.98
C MET A 418 -23.40 9.19 -3.85
N PRO A 419 -24.61 9.31 -3.27
CA PRO A 419 -25.83 9.46 -4.06
C PRO A 419 -25.77 10.64 -5.03
N ILE A 420 -26.04 10.39 -6.31
CA ILE A 420 -25.94 11.37 -7.41
C ILE A 420 -26.88 12.56 -7.15
N ILE A 421 -28.11 12.28 -6.70
CA ILE A 421 -29.18 13.27 -6.49
C ILE A 421 -28.81 14.25 -5.36
N GLU A 422 -28.24 13.76 -4.27
CA GLU A 422 -27.86 14.58 -3.12
C GLU A 422 -26.66 15.49 -3.41
N ASN A 423 -25.82 15.07 -4.36
CA ASN A 423 -24.62 15.79 -4.78
C ASN A 423 -24.79 16.49 -6.14
N TRP A 424 -26.03 16.64 -6.64
CA TRP A 424 -26.38 17.14 -7.98
C TRP A 424 -25.74 18.50 -8.33
N GLY A 425 -25.64 19.40 -7.35
CA GLY A 425 -25.02 20.73 -7.49
C GLY A 425 -23.49 20.75 -7.33
N MET A 426 -22.83 19.63 -7.03
CA MET A 426 -21.37 19.55 -6.95
C MET A 426 -20.75 19.65 -8.35
N SER A 427 -19.55 20.22 -8.48
CA SER A 427 -18.81 20.15 -9.76
C SER A 427 -18.35 18.72 -10.03
N MET A 428 -18.40 18.30 -11.31
CA MET A 428 -18.11 16.91 -11.69
C MET A 428 -16.69 16.48 -11.27
N SER A 429 -15.69 17.37 -11.36
CA SER A 429 -14.31 17.09 -10.95
C SER A 429 -14.17 16.85 -9.44
N LYS A 430 -14.91 17.61 -8.61
CA LYS A 430 -14.96 17.36 -7.15
C LYS A 430 -15.59 16.01 -6.89
N TYR A 431 -16.75 15.73 -7.49
CA TYR A 431 -17.49 14.49 -7.33
C TYR A 431 -16.63 13.27 -7.70
N ALA A 432 -16.00 13.28 -8.89
CA ALA A 432 -15.04 12.25 -9.30
C ALA A 432 -13.91 12.04 -8.28
N SER A 433 -13.32 13.12 -7.74
CA SER A 433 -12.23 13.00 -6.75
C SER A 433 -12.66 12.28 -5.46
N ARG A 434 -13.94 12.41 -5.05
CA ARG A 434 -14.46 11.84 -3.80
C ARG A 434 -14.71 10.33 -3.85
N MET A 435 -14.88 9.75 -5.05
CA MET A 435 -15.05 8.29 -5.21
C MET A 435 -13.89 7.51 -4.58
N SER A 436 -12.67 8.06 -4.68
CA SER A 436 -11.46 7.45 -4.09
C SER A 436 -11.47 7.34 -2.56
N LEU A 437 -12.29 8.12 -1.86
CA LEU A 437 -12.28 8.20 -0.39
C LEU A 437 -12.71 6.88 0.27
N GLY A 438 -13.74 6.21 -0.25
CA GLY A 438 -14.19 4.89 0.25
C GLY A 438 -13.17 3.77 0.02
N TYR A 439 -12.20 3.98 -0.88
CA TYR A 439 -11.11 3.05 -1.21
C TYR A 439 -9.81 3.40 -0.47
N SER A 440 -9.88 4.30 0.52
CA SER A 440 -8.78 4.57 1.45
C SER A 440 -8.53 3.32 2.31
N SER A 441 -7.27 2.85 2.33
CA SER A 441 -6.84 1.82 3.26
C SER A 441 -7.15 2.28 4.69
N SER A 442 -7.93 1.48 5.43
CA SER A 442 -8.53 1.89 6.69
C SER A 442 -9.02 0.71 7.52
N ILE A 443 -8.95 0.85 8.84
CA ILE A 443 -9.50 -0.10 9.80
C ILE A 443 -10.92 0.32 10.20
N PRO A 444 -11.93 -0.57 10.08
CA PRO A 444 -13.21 -0.36 10.74
C PRO A 444 -13.01 -0.44 12.25
N THR A 445 -13.46 0.58 12.99
CA THR A 445 -13.30 0.60 14.46
C THR A 445 -14.64 0.46 15.17
N ILE A 446 -15.30 1.58 15.43
CA ILE A 446 -16.59 1.62 16.15
C ILE A 446 -17.69 2.15 15.22
N GLN A 447 -18.92 1.70 15.47
CA GLN A 447 -20.11 2.26 14.84
C GLN A 447 -20.74 3.28 15.78
N PHE A 448 -20.97 4.48 15.25
CA PHE A 448 -21.73 5.52 15.93
C PHE A 448 -23.22 5.40 15.60
N GLU A 449 -24.08 5.69 16.57
CA GLU A 449 -25.49 5.93 16.29
C GLU A 449 -25.69 7.33 15.67
N PRO A 450 -26.76 7.58 14.88
CA PRO A 450 -26.99 8.89 14.28
C PRO A 450 -27.06 10.04 15.30
N SER A 451 -27.50 9.77 16.54
CA SER A 451 -27.53 10.73 17.65
C SER A 451 -26.17 11.01 18.30
N GLU A 452 -25.14 10.21 18.01
CA GLU A 452 -23.77 10.37 18.52
C GLU A 452 -22.88 11.14 17.55
N ILE A 453 -23.38 11.47 16.35
CA ILE A 453 -22.70 12.27 15.33
C ILE A 453 -23.25 13.70 15.34
N GLU A 454 -22.44 14.63 15.85
CA GLU A 454 -22.78 16.05 15.93
C GLU A 454 -22.14 16.82 14.78
N TYR A 455 -22.90 17.58 14.01
CA TYR A 455 -22.36 18.48 12.98
C TYR A 455 -22.17 19.88 13.57
N ILE A 456 -20.95 20.40 13.48
CA ILE A 456 -20.56 21.70 14.04
C ILE A 456 -19.98 22.63 12.96
N ASP A 457 -20.12 23.93 13.14
CA ASP A 457 -19.53 24.92 12.23
C ASP A 457 -18.00 24.99 12.34
N ASP A 458 -17.35 25.44 11.28
CA ASP A 458 -15.94 25.83 11.32
C ASP A 458 -15.75 27.19 12.00
N ILE A 459 -14.63 27.35 12.70
CA ILE A 459 -14.20 28.64 13.23
C ILE A 459 -13.58 29.43 12.08
N TYR A 460 -14.01 30.67 11.88
CA TYR A 460 -13.45 31.60 10.89
C TYR A 460 -12.81 32.79 11.57
N SER A 461 -11.82 33.40 10.91
CA SER A 461 -11.24 34.68 11.32
C SER A 461 -12.34 35.74 11.55
N THR A 462 -12.22 36.49 12.65
CA THR A 462 -13.03 37.68 12.95
C THR A 462 -12.49 38.95 12.29
N ILE A 463 -11.29 38.90 11.70
CA ILE A 463 -10.59 40.03 11.09
C ILE A 463 -10.78 40.03 9.57
N SER A 464 -10.77 38.86 8.94
CA SER A 464 -11.02 38.73 7.49
C SER A 464 -12.44 39.14 7.13
N THR A 465 -12.57 39.99 6.11
CA THR A 465 -13.87 40.34 5.51
C THR A 465 -14.45 39.25 4.60
N THR A 466 -13.66 38.23 4.25
CA THR A 466 -14.12 37.09 3.44
C THR A 466 -14.01 35.76 4.20
N LYS A 467 -15.05 34.92 4.08
CA LYS A 467 -15.10 33.56 4.63
C LYS A 467 -14.51 32.53 3.66
N ASP A 468 -13.30 32.82 3.16
CA ASP A 468 -12.56 31.93 2.27
C ASP A 468 -11.80 30.85 3.05
N ALA A 469 -11.25 29.85 2.35
CA ALA A 469 -10.55 28.72 2.97
C ALA A 469 -9.36 29.14 3.86
N SER A 470 -8.62 30.19 3.46
CA SER A 470 -7.51 30.73 4.27
C SER A 470 -7.97 31.40 5.58
N ALA A 471 -9.21 31.87 5.64
CA ALA A 471 -9.83 32.41 6.84
C ALA A 471 -10.49 31.32 7.71
N CYS A 472 -10.51 30.06 7.26
CA CYS A 472 -10.98 28.92 8.04
C CYS A 472 -9.88 28.49 9.03
N MET A 473 -10.16 28.62 10.31
CA MET A 473 -9.21 28.39 11.40
C MET A 473 -9.19 26.93 11.87
N THR A 474 -10.13 26.10 11.40
CA THR A 474 -10.30 24.69 11.80
C THR A 474 -10.44 23.71 10.63
N ASP A 475 -10.05 24.10 9.41
CA ASP A 475 -10.28 23.31 8.19
C ASP A 475 -9.74 21.88 8.33
N GLY A 476 -10.64 20.88 8.30
CA GLY A 476 -10.27 19.48 8.36
C GLY A 476 -10.20 18.85 9.77
N CYS A 477 -10.37 19.61 10.86
CA CYS A 477 -10.23 19.10 12.22
C CYS A 477 -11.52 19.13 13.08
N GLY A 478 -11.96 17.96 13.52
CA GLY A 478 -13.12 17.73 14.37
C GLY A 478 -12.74 17.26 15.78
N ILE A 479 -13.73 16.99 16.63
CA ILE A 479 -13.52 16.62 18.04
C ILE A 479 -14.12 15.23 18.29
N ILE A 480 -13.46 14.39 19.11
CA ILE A 480 -13.97 13.07 19.50
C ILE A 480 -13.91 12.88 21.02
N SER A 481 -14.96 12.27 21.57
CA SER A 481 -15.04 11.93 23.00
C SER A 481 -13.91 10.99 23.45
N CYS A 482 -13.54 11.07 24.74
CA CYS A 482 -12.57 10.16 25.34
C CYS A 482 -13.04 8.69 25.32
N ALA A 483 -14.35 8.46 25.49
CA ALA A 483 -14.95 7.13 25.45
C ALA A 483 -14.80 6.50 24.04
N ALA A 484 -15.17 7.24 22.99
CA ALA A 484 -14.99 6.78 21.62
C ALA A 484 -13.52 6.55 21.27
N MET A 485 -12.63 7.48 21.62
CA MET A 485 -11.18 7.31 21.39
C MET A 485 -10.66 6.03 22.05
N ARG A 486 -11.05 5.76 23.31
CA ARG A 486 -10.66 4.53 24.02
C ARG A 486 -11.16 3.27 23.34
N GLU A 487 -12.38 3.26 22.81
CA GLU A 487 -12.93 2.09 22.10
C GLU A 487 -12.24 1.87 20.73
N ILE A 488 -11.93 2.95 20.01
CA ILE A 488 -11.12 2.92 18.77
C ILE A 488 -9.71 2.38 19.07
N MET A 489 -9.08 2.79 20.17
CA MET A 489 -7.75 2.29 20.60
C MET A 489 -7.81 0.84 21.13
N GLY A 490 -8.89 0.45 21.80
CA GLY A 490 -9.15 -0.93 22.21
C GLY A 490 -9.27 -1.89 21.02
N CYS A 491 -9.72 -1.43 19.85
CA CYS A 491 -9.64 -2.18 18.59
C CYS A 491 -8.20 -2.43 18.10
N GLN A 492 -7.19 -1.74 18.66
CA GLN A 492 -5.77 -1.90 18.35
C GLN A 492 -5.00 -2.68 19.41
N ALA A 493 -5.65 -3.12 20.49
CA ALA A 493 -5.01 -3.72 21.67
C ALA A 493 -3.92 -2.83 22.30
N THR A 494 -4.13 -1.50 22.31
CA THR A 494 -3.26 -0.54 23.03
C THR A 494 -4.04 0.19 24.13
N ASP A 495 -3.43 0.31 25.31
CA ASP A 495 -3.96 1.10 26.42
C ASP A 495 -3.63 2.60 26.31
N ARG A 496 -2.79 2.99 25.34
CA ARG A 496 -2.39 4.39 25.14
C ARG A 496 -3.36 5.10 24.19
N LEU A 497 -3.87 6.26 24.62
CA LEU A 497 -4.72 7.11 23.80
C LEU A 497 -3.87 8.14 23.04
N PRO A 498 -3.89 8.17 21.70
CA PRO A 498 -3.26 9.22 20.92
C PRO A 498 -4.10 10.50 21.04
N CYS A 499 -3.44 11.65 21.06
CA CYS A 499 -4.11 12.94 21.22
C CYS A 499 -4.96 13.32 19.98
N ALA A 500 -4.61 12.77 18.81
CA ALA A 500 -5.35 12.93 17.56
C ALA A 500 -5.29 11.68 16.66
N ILE A 501 -6.35 11.46 15.88
CA ILE A 501 -6.44 10.40 14.86
C ILE A 501 -6.94 10.96 13.53
N GLN A 502 -6.39 10.48 12.42
CA GLN A 502 -6.92 10.72 11.08
C GLN A 502 -7.88 9.58 10.69
N GLY A 503 -9.07 9.89 10.19
CA GLY A 503 -10.06 8.87 9.84
C GLY A 503 -11.06 9.29 8.77
N ARG A 504 -12.04 8.43 8.49
CA ARG A 504 -13.21 8.73 7.64
C ARG A 504 -14.47 8.21 8.34
N ILE A 505 -15.59 8.92 8.18
CA ILE A 505 -16.92 8.47 8.62
C ILE A 505 -17.95 9.16 7.71
N ALA A 506 -18.97 8.46 7.24
CA ALA A 506 -19.88 8.94 6.20
C ALA A 506 -19.12 9.61 5.03
N GLY A 507 -19.47 10.86 4.69
CA GLY A 507 -18.75 11.70 3.71
C GLY A 507 -17.56 12.49 4.27
N ALA A 508 -17.30 12.41 5.59
CA ALA A 508 -16.30 13.20 6.28
C ALA A 508 -14.87 12.67 6.14
N LYS A 509 -13.93 13.60 5.95
CA LYS A 509 -12.48 13.37 5.86
C LYS A 509 -11.73 14.39 6.72
N GLY A 510 -10.94 13.92 7.68
CA GLY A 510 -10.06 14.79 8.44
C GLY A 510 -9.33 14.13 9.61
N VAL A 511 -8.90 14.97 10.55
CA VAL A 511 -8.36 14.61 11.88
C VAL A 511 -9.43 14.84 12.94
N TRP A 512 -9.47 13.99 13.97
CA TRP A 512 -10.23 14.19 15.20
C TRP A 512 -9.30 14.21 16.40
N ILE A 513 -9.42 15.25 17.21
CA ILE A 513 -8.66 15.43 18.46
C ILE A 513 -9.52 15.02 19.66
N ILE A 514 -8.89 14.49 20.71
CA ILE A 514 -9.58 14.22 21.97
C ILE A 514 -10.19 15.52 22.51
N ALA A 515 -11.43 15.45 22.99
CA ALA A 515 -12.12 16.58 23.62
C ALA A 515 -11.33 17.15 24.82
N PRO A 516 -11.17 18.49 24.91
CA PRO A 516 -10.27 19.13 25.89
C PRO A 516 -10.76 19.07 27.34
N ASP A 517 -12.03 18.74 27.56
CA ASP A 517 -12.66 18.57 28.87
C ASP A 517 -12.30 17.22 29.53
N LEU A 518 -11.81 16.25 28.75
CA LEU A 518 -11.46 14.90 29.19
C LEU A 518 -12.59 14.16 29.92
N ASP A 519 -13.87 14.46 29.61
CA ASP A 519 -14.97 13.76 30.26
C ASP A 519 -15.01 12.29 29.80
N PHE A 520 -14.86 11.38 30.75
CA PHE A 520 -14.96 9.94 30.54
C PHE A 520 -16.39 9.41 30.73
N ASN A 521 -17.32 10.24 31.21
CA ASN A 521 -18.71 9.89 31.49
C ASN A 521 -19.69 10.38 30.42
N SER A 522 -19.25 11.23 29.49
CA SER A 522 -20.06 11.83 28.41
C SER A 522 -20.69 10.83 27.42
N GLY A 523 -20.37 9.54 27.53
CA GLY A 523 -20.63 8.56 26.48
C GLY A 523 -19.78 8.77 25.23
N LYS A 524 -20.05 7.99 24.18
CA LYS A 524 -19.39 8.11 22.87
C LYS A 524 -20.09 9.16 22.01
N TYR A 525 -19.32 10.12 21.51
CA TYR A 525 -19.73 11.06 20.47
C TYR A 525 -18.55 11.42 19.56
N ILE A 526 -18.88 11.92 18.36
CA ILE A 526 -17.95 12.48 17.39
C ILE A 526 -18.54 13.76 16.77
N LYS A 527 -17.75 14.83 16.74
CA LYS A 527 -18.13 16.13 16.16
C LYS A 527 -17.44 16.30 14.81
N ILE A 528 -18.23 16.58 13.76
CA ILE A 528 -17.79 16.71 12.38
C ILE A 528 -17.95 18.16 11.94
N ARG A 529 -16.87 18.79 11.43
CA ARG A 529 -16.94 20.14 10.86
C ARG A 529 -17.40 20.13 9.41
N LYS A 530 -18.01 21.23 8.97
CA LYS A 530 -18.43 21.46 7.57
C LYS A 530 -17.26 21.32 6.59
N SER A 531 -16.06 21.76 6.97
CA SER A 531 -14.83 21.56 6.22
C SER A 531 -14.46 20.10 6.02
N GLN A 532 -14.76 19.23 7.00
CA GLN A 532 -14.51 17.79 6.93
C GLN A 532 -15.50 17.07 6.04
N ASP A 533 -16.77 17.47 6.00
CA ASP A 533 -17.81 16.82 5.20
C ASP A 533 -17.62 17.07 3.69
N LYS A 534 -17.07 16.07 2.98
CA LYS A 534 -16.59 16.26 1.61
C LYS A 534 -17.65 15.95 0.54
N PHE A 535 -18.74 15.26 0.88
CA PHE A 535 -19.89 14.92 0.03
C PHE A 535 -21.06 14.39 0.89
N LYS A 536 -22.30 14.51 0.42
CA LYS A 536 -23.47 13.95 1.13
C LYS A 536 -23.67 12.46 0.84
N THR A 537 -24.05 11.69 1.86
CA THR A 537 -24.40 10.26 1.74
C THR A 537 -25.90 9.97 1.61
N GLY A 538 -26.77 11.00 1.62
CA GLY A 538 -28.22 10.85 1.42
C GLY A 538 -28.99 10.12 2.53
N LEU A 539 -28.37 9.99 3.70
CA LEU A 539 -28.92 9.27 4.84
C LEU A 539 -29.78 10.21 5.71
N PRO A 540 -31.08 9.96 5.91
CA PRO A 540 -31.85 10.67 6.92
C PRO A 540 -31.31 10.30 8.31
N GLN A 541 -31.15 11.27 9.20
CA GLN A 541 -30.68 11.04 10.58
C GLN A 541 -31.66 10.24 11.47
N ALA A 542 -32.80 9.76 10.94
CA ALA A 542 -33.94 9.28 11.71
C ALA A 542 -34.60 7.97 11.22
N ASP A 543 -34.18 7.36 10.09
CA ASP A 543 -34.83 6.16 9.52
C ASP A 543 -34.02 4.87 9.75
N SER A 544 -34.71 3.75 9.94
CA SER A 544 -34.12 2.48 10.40
C SER A 544 -33.51 1.59 9.29
N HIS A 545 -33.31 2.09 8.08
CA HIS A 545 -32.75 1.35 6.94
C HIS A 545 -31.40 1.91 6.47
N LEU A 546 -30.54 2.23 7.42
CA LEU A 546 -29.22 2.84 7.22
C LEU A 546 -28.12 1.76 7.12
N ASP A 547 -27.18 1.94 6.20
CA ASP A 547 -26.03 1.03 6.07
C ASP A 547 -24.98 1.31 7.16
N PRO A 548 -24.65 0.33 8.03
CA PRO A 548 -23.71 0.54 9.14
C PRO A 548 -22.31 0.97 8.70
N HIS A 549 -21.89 0.66 7.46
CA HIS A 549 -20.58 1.06 6.93
C HIS A 549 -20.41 2.58 6.77
N HIS A 550 -21.50 3.35 6.70
CA HIS A 550 -21.42 4.82 6.69
C HIS A 550 -21.27 5.42 8.09
N TYR A 551 -21.72 4.72 9.12
CA TYR A 551 -21.64 5.15 10.52
C TYR A 551 -20.45 4.54 11.27
N THR A 552 -19.71 3.64 10.63
CA THR A 552 -18.44 3.10 11.13
C THR A 552 -17.33 4.13 10.95
N PHE A 553 -16.56 4.37 12.01
CA PHE A 553 -15.33 5.15 11.93
C PHE A 553 -14.21 4.30 11.31
N ASP A 554 -13.80 4.70 10.12
CA ASP A 554 -12.71 4.12 9.36
C ASP A 554 -11.40 4.82 9.75
N LEU A 555 -10.64 4.24 10.69
CA LEU A 555 -9.35 4.77 11.12
C LEU A 555 -8.33 4.69 9.98
N VAL A 556 -7.68 5.81 9.67
CA VAL A 556 -6.69 5.95 8.59
C VAL A 556 -5.28 6.14 9.10
N LYS A 557 -5.03 6.99 10.12
CA LYS A 557 -3.71 7.11 10.79
C LYS A 557 -3.88 7.60 12.22
N ASN A 558 -2.85 7.43 13.04
CA ASN A 558 -2.69 8.13 14.31
C ASN A 558 -1.78 9.34 14.11
N SER A 559 -1.73 10.27 15.08
CA SER A 559 -0.83 11.43 15.03
C SER A 559 0.64 11.04 14.85
N ILE A 560 1.35 11.72 13.96
CA ILE A 560 2.75 11.42 13.62
C ILE A 560 3.67 12.47 14.25
N CYS A 561 4.77 12.04 14.89
CA CYS A 561 5.86 12.91 15.32
C CYS A 561 7.23 12.26 15.04
N ILE A 562 7.90 12.75 14.00
CA ILE A 562 9.28 12.37 13.62
C ILE A 562 10.24 13.30 14.36
N TYR A 563 11.15 12.76 15.16
CA TYR A 563 12.21 13.52 15.83
C TYR A 563 13.47 12.64 16.02
N PRO A 564 14.68 13.13 15.69
CA PRO A 564 14.93 14.41 15.02
C PRO A 564 14.44 14.41 13.58
N SER A 565 14.27 15.60 12.98
CA SER A 565 13.79 15.73 11.59
C SER A 565 14.89 16.20 10.62
N ASN A 566 14.53 16.29 9.34
CA ASN A 566 15.46 16.51 8.23
C ASN A 566 15.12 17.80 7.47
N LEU A 567 16.15 18.60 7.20
CA LEU A 567 16.13 19.55 6.08
C LEU A 567 15.97 18.82 4.75
N ASN A 568 15.50 19.57 3.76
CA ASN A 568 15.51 19.17 2.37
C ASN A 568 15.81 20.40 1.49
N ILE A 569 16.00 20.20 0.18
CA ILE A 569 16.37 21.27 -0.76
C ILE A 569 15.43 22.48 -0.71
N GLN A 570 14.11 22.27 -0.64
CA GLN A 570 13.14 23.38 -0.61
C GLN A 570 13.27 24.20 0.69
N PHE A 571 13.37 23.52 1.84
CA PHE A 571 13.61 24.17 3.13
C PHE A 571 14.94 24.93 3.15
N ILE A 572 16.02 24.34 2.62
CA ILE A 572 17.35 24.99 2.56
C ILE A 572 17.31 26.26 1.69
N GLN A 573 16.68 26.19 0.51
CA GLN A 573 16.53 27.36 -0.37
C GLN A 573 15.77 28.50 0.33
N VAL A 574 14.63 28.21 0.98
CA VAL A 574 13.81 29.24 1.64
C VAL A 574 14.47 29.78 2.90
N LEU A 575 15.04 28.93 3.76
CA LEU A 575 15.76 29.37 4.96
C LEU A 575 16.95 30.26 4.62
N ALA A 576 17.75 29.89 3.60
CA ALA A 576 18.88 30.70 3.15
C ALA A 576 18.42 32.07 2.62
N ALA A 577 17.36 32.11 1.81
CA ALA A 577 16.82 33.36 1.28
C ALA A 577 16.02 34.19 2.31
N GLY A 578 15.72 33.60 3.47
CA GLY A 578 15.23 34.29 4.68
C GLY A 578 16.36 34.79 5.59
N GLY A 579 17.64 34.68 5.20
CA GLY A 579 18.78 35.28 5.90
C GLY A 579 19.70 34.28 6.63
N VAL A 580 19.38 32.99 6.67
CA VAL A 580 20.24 31.99 7.33
C VAL A 580 21.56 31.83 6.56
N PRO A 581 22.74 32.07 7.18
CA PRO A 581 24.01 32.05 6.47
C PRO A 581 24.37 30.66 5.93
N THR A 582 24.93 30.59 4.72
CA THR A 582 25.41 29.34 4.09
C THR A 582 26.33 28.52 5.01
N LYS A 583 27.16 29.19 5.80
CA LYS A 583 28.07 28.57 6.80
C LYS A 583 27.33 27.65 7.77
N VAL A 584 26.12 28.04 8.23
CA VAL A 584 25.31 27.23 9.17
C VAL A 584 24.91 25.90 8.55
N PHE A 585 24.45 25.89 7.29
CA PHE A 585 24.09 24.65 6.61
C PHE A 585 25.30 23.74 6.37
N VAL A 586 26.46 24.31 6.06
CA VAL A 586 27.72 23.57 5.88
C VAL A 586 28.21 22.99 7.22
N GLU A 587 28.07 23.72 8.32
CA GLU A 587 28.36 23.23 9.68
C GLU A 587 27.44 22.09 10.09
N ILE A 588 26.11 22.25 9.94
CA ILE A 588 25.14 21.20 10.26
C ILE A 588 25.37 19.95 9.39
N LEU A 589 25.69 20.13 8.09
CA LEU A 589 26.07 19.02 7.22
C LEU A 589 27.36 18.34 7.71
N GLY A 590 28.37 19.12 8.10
CA GLY A 590 29.63 18.61 8.65
C GLY A 590 29.43 17.83 9.95
N GLU A 591 28.63 18.35 10.87
CA GLU A 591 28.21 17.67 12.10
C GLU A 591 27.52 16.34 11.80
N TYR A 592 26.54 16.33 10.90
CA TYR A 592 25.80 15.12 10.53
C TYR A 592 26.70 14.07 9.85
N LEU A 593 27.55 14.49 8.90
CA LEU A 593 28.55 13.62 8.28
C LEU A 593 29.54 13.08 9.32
N HIS A 594 29.97 13.90 10.29
CA HIS A 594 30.87 13.48 11.35
C HIS A 594 30.21 12.47 12.31
N ARG A 595 28.93 12.66 12.68
CA ARG A 595 28.15 11.68 13.46
C ARG A 595 28.11 10.34 12.73
N LEU A 596 27.75 10.34 11.45
CA LEU A 596 27.67 9.11 10.64
C LEU A 596 29.04 8.44 10.49
N ALA A 597 30.08 9.19 10.12
CA ALA A 597 31.43 8.65 9.94
C ALA A 597 31.98 8.09 11.26
N THR A 598 31.84 8.79 12.39
CA THR A 598 32.42 8.38 13.69
C THR A 598 31.95 7.00 14.16
N VAL A 599 30.72 6.59 13.81
CA VAL A 599 30.19 5.25 14.13
C VAL A 599 30.93 4.13 13.37
N VAL A 600 31.38 4.39 12.14
CA VAL A 600 32.10 3.40 11.31
C VAL A 600 33.62 3.51 11.45
N THR A 601 34.14 4.72 11.70
CA THR A 601 35.57 5.03 11.54
C THR A 601 36.36 5.10 12.84
N LYS A 602 35.71 5.43 13.98
CA LYS A 602 36.36 5.60 15.29
C LYS A 602 35.85 4.64 16.35
N ASN A 603 34.61 4.16 16.25
CA ASN A 603 34.05 3.19 17.20
C ASN A 603 34.45 1.75 16.83
N GLN A 604 35.50 1.23 17.47
CA GLN A 604 35.81 -0.21 17.45
C GLN A 604 34.79 -1.06 18.24
N ASN A 605 33.87 -0.44 18.99
CA ASN A 605 32.90 -1.15 19.81
C ASN A 605 31.78 -1.77 18.93
N VAL A 606 31.92 -3.08 18.68
CA VAL A 606 30.98 -3.93 17.93
C VAL A 606 29.51 -3.72 18.32
N LYS A 607 29.20 -3.44 19.59
CA LYS A 607 27.82 -3.28 20.08
C LYS A 607 27.16 -1.99 19.57
N ILE A 608 27.93 -0.90 19.47
CA ILE A 608 27.46 0.37 18.90
C ILE A 608 27.27 0.22 17.39
N LEU A 609 28.23 -0.40 16.72
CA LEU A 609 28.18 -0.69 15.29
C LEU A 609 26.96 -1.58 14.93
N ARG A 610 26.68 -2.59 15.76
CA ARG A 610 25.51 -3.48 15.64
C ARG A 610 24.19 -2.76 15.83
N ASP A 611 24.07 -1.87 16.83
CA ASP A 611 22.89 -1.00 17.01
C ASP A 611 22.66 -0.10 15.79
N TRP A 612 23.73 0.50 15.26
CA TRP A 612 23.67 1.34 14.07
C TRP A 612 23.23 0.58 12.81
N VAL A 613 23.85 -0.57 12.50
CA VAL A 613 23.41 -1.41 11.35
C VAL A 613 21.96 -1.85 11.51
N ALA A 614 21.53 -2.18 12.73
CA ALA A 614 20.15 -2.58 12.99
C ALA A 614 19.12 -1.45 12.78
N LYS A 615 19.46 -0.21 13.17
CA LYS A 615 18.63 0.99 12.92
C LYS A 615 18.57 1.34 11.44
N VAL A 616 19.72 1.44 10.79
CA VAL A 616 19.87 1.70 9.35
C VAL A 616 19.10 0.68 8.51
N GLY A 617 19.27 -0.61 8.83
CA GLY A 617 18.56 -1.70 8.18
C GLY A 617 17.10 -1.89 8.60
N ASN A 618 16.58 -1.03 9.50
CA ASN A 618 15.28 -1.12 10.17
C ASN A 618 14.93 -2.56 10.62
N ILE A 619 15.92 -3.27 11.17
CA ILE A 619 15.88 -4.73 11.33
C ILE A 619 14.82 -5.15 12.34
N MET A 620 14.72 -4.47 13.49
CA MET A 620 13.75 -4.85 14.55
C MET A 620 12.32 -4.78 14.04
N SER A 621 11.94 -3.69 13.35
CA SER A 621 10.68 -3.60 12.61
C SER A 621 10.48 -4.76 11.65
N ARG A 622 11.45 -5.04 10.78
CA ARG A 622 11.36 -6.09 9.74
C ARG A 622 11.29 -7.50 10.32
N ARG A 623 11.85 -7.73 11.52
CA ARG A 623 11.71 -8.98 12.27
C ARG A 623 10.31 -9.12 12.87
N TRP A 624 9.76 -8.06 13.47
CA TRP A 624 8.36 -8.07 13.93
C TRP A 624 7.37 -8.24 12.78
N GLU A 625 7.63 -7.64 11.61
CA GLU A 625 6.86 -7.85 10.36
C GLU A 625 6.94 -9.31 9.85
N SER A 626 7.96 -10.08 10.26
CA SER A 626 8.26 -11.45 9.84
C SER A 626 7.79 -12.52 10.83
N GLU A 627 7.72 -12.22 12.13
CA GLU A 627 7.17 -13.12 13.15
C GLU A 627 5.66 -12.96 13.29
N ASP A 628 5.17 -11.73 13.43
CA ASP A 628 3.75 -11.39 13.27
C ASP A 628 3.45 -11.19 11.77
N GLN A 629 3.81 -12.17 10.93
CA GLN A 629 3.24 -12.25 9.58
C GLN A 629 1.72 -12.18 9.74
N VAL A 630 1.11 -11.24 9.02
CA VAL A 630 -0.24 -10.71 9.27
C VAL A 630 -0.21 -9.47 10.19
N GLU A 631 -0.37 -9.57 11.51
CA GLU A 631 -1.13 -8.58 12.31
C GLU A 631 -0.59 -7.14 12.41
N LYS A 632 0.72 -6.89 12.60
CA LYS A 632 1.22 -5.54 12.96
C LYS A 632 1.59 -4.57 11.83
N GLY A 633 1.86 -5.06 10.61
CA GLY A 633 2.21 -4.17 9.48
C GLY A 633 1.13 -3.12 9.18
N LEU A 634 -0.13 -3.45 9.48
CA LEU A 634 -1.27 -2.55 9.37
C LEU A 634 -1.15 -1.36 10.34
N TRP A 635 -0.78 -1.60 11.60
CA TRP A 635 -0.65 -0.54 12.60
C TRP A 635 0.48 0.43 12.26
N LYS A 636 1.52 -0.03 11.56
CA LYS A 636 2.62 0.81 11.05
C LYS A 636 2.25 1.61 9.79
N ASP A 637 1.50 1.03 8.84
CA ASP A 637 0.89 1.78 7.72
C ASP A 637 0.00 2.94 8.22
N LEU A 638 -0.62 2.75 9.40
CA LEU A 638 -1.48 3.70 10.10
C LEU A 638 -0.79 4.42 11.28
N GLY A 639 0.54 4.36 11.40
CA GLY A 639 1.36 5.24 12.25
C GLY A 639 1.51 4.90 13.75
N LEU A 640 1.44 3.63 14.18
CA LEU A 640 1.63 3.23 15.58
C LEU A 640 2.93 2.46 15.81
N GLU A 641 3.89 3.12 16.47
CA GLU A 641 4.66 2.70 17.66
C GLU A 641 5.84 3.68 17.84
N GLU A 642 6.42 3.77 19.05
CA GLU A 642 7.28 4.89 19.49
C GLU A 642 8.66 5.02 18.77
N ASP A 643 8.97 4.17 17.79
CA ASP A 643 10.27 4.09 17.12
C ASP A 643 10.34 4.89 15.79
N VAL A 644 9.79 6.11 15.80
CA VAL A 644 9.89 7.08 14.70
C VAL A 644 11.34 7.58 14.47
N GLU A 645 12.28 7.20 15.34
CA GLU A 645 13.74 7.35 15.13
C GLU A 645 14.22 6.74 13.80
N ASN A 646 13.55 5.71 13.26
CA ASN A 646 14.00 5.00 12.06
C ASN A 646 13.53 5.62 10.73
N ASP A 647 12.65 6.64 10.73
CA ASP A 647 12.13 7.23 9.47
C ASP A 647 13.15 8.15 8.75
N LEU A 648 14.21 8.52 9.47
CA LEU A 648 15.44 9.11 8.94
C LEU A 648 16.05 8.31 7.78
N PHE A 649 15.94 6.98 7.82
CA PHE A 649 16.56 6.09 6.83
C PHE A 649 15.61 5.59 5.74
N GLN A 650 14.39 6.13 5.61
CA GLN A 650 13.59 5.96 4.40
C GLN A 650 14.17 6.77 3.21
N GLY A 651 15.27 6.25 2.66
CA GLY A 651 15.54 6.26 1.23
C GLY A 651 14.87 5.04 0.58
N ASP A 652 14.54 5.13 -0.70
CA ASP A 652 13.89 4.02 -1.43
C ASP A 652 14.80 2.78 -1.39
N SER A 653 14.43 1.76 -0.60
CA SER A 653 15.26 0.56 -0.40
C SER A 653 15.08 -0.44 -1.54
N ASP A 654 15.38 0.01 -2.75
CA ASP A 654 15.59 -0.85 -3.93
C ASP A 654 17.09 -1.13 -4.10
N SER A 655 17.40 -2.30 -4.67
CA SER A 655 18.74 -2.84 -5.01
C SER A 655 19.59 -3.47 -3.87
N LEU A 656 19.48 -4.81 -3.78
CA LEU A 656 20.52 -5.71 -3.26
C LEU A 656 20.82 -6.82 -4.29
N GLU A 657 21.26 -6.46 -5.50
CA GLU A 657 21.81 -7.41 -6.47
C GLU A 657 22.82 -6.74 -7.43
N ASP A 658 24.08 -6.54 -7.00
CA ASP A 658 25.29 -7.08 -7.64
C ASP A 658 26.54 -6.68 -6.83
N GLU A 659 27.56 -7.54 -6.76
CA GLU A 659 28.80 -7.27 -5.97
C GLU A 659 30.10 -7.35 -6.79
N THR A 660 30.02 -7.29 -8.12
CA THR A 660 31.21 -7.39 -9.00
C THR A 660 31.29 -6.33 -10.10
N LYS A 661 31.56 -5.07 -9.71
CA LYS A 661 32.50 -4.13 -10.37
C LYS A 661 32.48 -2.75 -9.71
N SER A 662 33.56 -2.00 -9.88
CA SER A 662 33.66 -0.58 -9.55
C SER A 662 32.87 0.29 -10.54
N ASP A 663 32.40 1.44 -10.03
CA ASP A 663 31.70 2.54 -10.72
C ASP A 663 30.24 2.31 -11.19
N SER A 664 29.51 3.44 -11.17
CA SER A 664 28.13 3.71 -11.64
C SER A 664 26.94 3.37 -10.73
N SER A 665 26.29 4.46 -10.33
CA SER A 665 25.09 4.76 -9.55
C SER A 665 23.77 4.05 -9.89
N SER A 666 22.87 4.01 -8.89
CA SER A 666 21.45 3.66 -9.01
C SER A 666 20.56 4.46 -8.04
N THR A 667 19.23 4.37 -8.27
CA THR A 667 18.05 4.90 -7.49
C THR A 667 17.85 6.45 -7.37
N ALA A 668 16.64 7.01 -7.47
CA ALA A 668 15.28 6.43 -7.60
C ALA A 668 14.33 7.26 -8.49
N GLY A 669 13.45 6.59 -9.23
CA GLY A 669 12.22 7.16 -9.78
C GLY A 669 11.16 6.08 -9.86
N LYS A 670 10.03 6.26 -9.15
CA LYS A 670 9.00 5.23 -8.90
C LYS A 670 8.69 4.38 -10.15
N SER A 671 9.10 3.11 -10.14
CA SER A 671 8.85 2.16 -11.21
C SER A 671 8.40 0.81 -10.65
N GLU A 672 7.09 0.52 -10.73
CA GLU A 672 6.59 -0.84 -10.51
C GLU A 672 6.77 -1.73 -11.76
N THR A 673 8.01 -1.81 -12.25
CA THR A 673 8.41 -2.93 -13.12
C THR A 673 8.41 -4.24 -12.32
N GLY A 674 8.24 -5.37 -13.00
CA GLY A 674 8.06 -6.69 -12.37
C GLY A 674 9.31 -7.26 -11.68
N SER A 675 9.79 -6.58 -10.64
CA SER A 675 10.66 -7.13 -9.61
C SER A 675 9.79 -7.62 -8.44
N VAL A 676 10.23 -8.69 -7.80
CA VAL A 676 9.63 -9.26 -6.58
C VAL A 676 9.33 -8.14 -5.58
N PRO A 677 8.15 -8.10 -4.92
CA PRO A 677 7.88 -7.08 -3.91
C PRO A 677 8.96 -7.14 -2.84
N VAL A 678 9.68 -6.05 -2.60
CA VAL A 678 10.84 -6.05 -1.68
C VAL A 678 10.46 -6.56 -0.28
N SER A 679 9.21 -6.35 0.15
CA SER A 679 8.62 -6.95 1.35
C SER A 679 8.71 -8.49 1.41
N SER A 680 8.54 -9.19 0.28
CA SER A 680 8.66 -10.65 0.18
C SER A 680 10.09 -11.16 0.26
N MET A 681 11.09 -10.32 -0.06
CA MET A 681 12.50 -10.74 -0.06
C MET A 681 13.13 -10.79 1.34
N TYR A 682 12.55 -10.14 2.35
CA TYR A 682 13.10 -10.13 3.72
C TYR A 682 13.01 -11.47 4.45
N ASP A 683 12.09 -12.36 4.03
CA ASP A 683 11.88 -13.67 4.68
C ASP A 683 12.76 -14.80 4.13
N HIS A 684 13.49 -14.56 3.03
CA HIS A 684 14.33 -15.57 2.40
C HIS A 684 15.68 -15.73 3.11
N ILE A 685 15.65 -16.48 4.21
CA ILE A 685 16.81 -17.16 4.77
C ILE A 685 17.06 -18.43 3.96
N ASN A 686 18.26 -18.60 3.43
CA ASN A 686 18.68 -19.82 2.75
C ASN A 686 18.52 -21.02 3.68
N LYS A 687 17.68 -21.99 3.29
CA LYS A 687 17.27 -23.12 4.14
C LYS A 687 18.41 -24.03 4.59
N TYR A 688 19.50 -24.07 3.82
CA TYR A 688 20.61 -24.99 4.03
C TYR A 688 21.76 -24.38 4.80
N SER A 689 22.13 -23.14 4.49
CA SER A 689 23.26 -22.45 5.14
C SER A 689 22.86 -21.52 6.28
N GLY A 690 21.61 -21.08 6.32
CA GLY A 690 21.11 -20.05 7.23
C GLY A 690 21.42 -18.60 6.80
N TYR A 691 22.00 -18.40 5.61
CA TYR A 691 22.37 -17.08 5.07
C TYR A 691 21.14 -16.20 4.78
N PRO A 692 21.03 -15.00 5.38
CA PRO A 692 19.96 -14.03 5.05
C PRO A 692 20.13 -13.36 3.69
N SER A 693 19.02 -13.12 2.98
CA SER A 693 18.97 -12.24 1.80
C SER A 693 19.36 -10.78 2.10
N ASN A 694 18.89 -10.23 3.24
CA ASN A 694 19.14 -8.84 3.63
C ASN A 694 20.57 -8.65 4.19
N GLY A 695 21.40 -7.86 3.49
CA GLY A 695 22.77 -7.57 3.90
C GLY A 695 22.95 -6.96 5.29
N HIS A 696 21.95 -6.24 5.82
CA HIS A 696 21.99 -5.70 7.19
C HIS A 696 21.83 -6.81 8.24
N GLU A 697 20.94 -7.78 7.98
CA GLU A 697 20.71 -8.96 8.83
C GLU A 697 21.92 -9.91 8.80
N VAL A 698 22.58 -10.05 7.64
CA VAL A 698 23.88 -10.76 7.51
C VAL A 698 24.90 -10.16 8.48
N VAL A 699 25.11 -8.84 8.44
CA VAL A 699 26.09 -8.16 9.30
C VAL A 699 25.72 -8.29 10.77
N VAL A 700 24.47 -7.98 11.17
CA VAL A 700 24.07 -8.10 12.58
C VAL A 700 24.21 -9.52 13.11
N ARG A 701 23.84 -10.55 12.33
CA ARG A 701 24.05 -11.95 12.75
C ARG A 701 25.53 -12.32 12.89
N LEU A 702 26.43 -11.76 12.08
CA LEU A 702 27.87 -11.96 12.23
C LEU A 702 28.40 -11.26 13.49
N LEU A 703 28.07 -9.98 13.69
CA LEU A 703 28.49 -9.21 14.87
C LEU A 703 27.98 -9.85 16.18
N ASP A 704 26.73 -10.35 16.20
CA ASP A 704 26.15 -11.08 17.33
C ASP A 704 26.85 -12.44 17.62
N SER A 705 27.73 -12.90 16.73
CA SER A 705 28.47 -14.17 16.85
C SER A 705 29.98 -13.98 17.10
N GLY A 706 30.40 -12.77 17.48
CA GLY A 706 31.81 -12.47 17.78
C GLY A 706 32.67 -12.12 16.57
N PHE A 707 32.08 -11.79 15.41
CA PHE A 707 32.81 -11.15 14.31
C PHE A 707 32.93 -9.63 14.56
N ASP A 708 33.99 -9.03 14.05
CA ASP A 708 34.24 -7.59 14.12
C ASP A 708 34.75 -7.05 12.76
N LEU A 709 35.36 -5.87 12.77
CA LEU A 709 35.92 -5.22 11.58
C LEU A 709 37.25 -5.83 11.09
N SER A 710 37.90 -6.75 11.83
CA SER A 710 39.09 -7.48 11.34
C SER A 710 38.74 -8.49 10.24
N ASN A 711 37.44 -8.79 10.05
CA ASN A 711 36.96 -9.66 9.01
C ASN A 711 36.63 -8.87 7.72
N VAL A 712 37.36 -9.13 6.64
CA VAL A 712 37.23 -8.44 5.34
C VAL A 712 35.79 -8.46 4.78
N PHE A 713 35.02 -9.52 5.02
CA PHE A 713 33.63 -9.62 4.54
C PHE A 713 32.70 -8.68 5.30
N VAL A 714 32.83 -8.63 6.64
CA VAL A 714 32.07 -7.69 7.50
C VAL A 714 32.44 -6.24 7.18
N ALA A 715 33.73 -5.95 7.12
CA ALA A 715 34.30 -4.65 6.73
C ALA A 715 33.74 -4.13 5.38
N THR A 716 33.76 -4.97 4.34
CA THR A 716 33.24 -4.64 3.01
C THR A 716 31.74 -4.38 3.06
N ARG A 717 30.97 -5.23 3.75
CA ARG A 717 29.52 -5.09 3.87
C ARG A 717 29.09 -3.83 4.62
N ILE A 718 29.78 -3.48 5.70
CA ILE A 718 29.52 -2.24 6.45
C ILE A 718 29.86 -1.00 5.61
N SER A 719 30.95 -1.05 4.84
CA SER A 719 31.31 0.00 3.88
C SER A 719 30.24 0.20 2.79
N ASN A 720 29.64 -0.90 2.30
CA ASN A 720 28.55 -0.85 1.33
C ASN A 720 27.25 -0.30 1.95
N ILE A 721 26.90 -0.68 3.19
CA ILE A 721 25.76 -0.10 3.93
C ILE A 721 25.95 1.41 4.12
N PHE A 722 27.16 1.87 4.46
CA PHE A 722 27.45 3.29 4.57
C PHE A 722 27.31 4.02 3.23
N LYS A 723 27.79 3.44 2.13
CA LYS A 723 27.60 4.00 0.77
C LYS A 723 26.12 4.12 0.39
N GLN A 724 25.29 3.15 0.78
CA GLN A 724 23.83 3.21 0.60
C GLN A 724 23.22 4.38 1.40
N LEU A 725 23.65 4.64 2.63
CA LEU A 725 23.21 5.80 3.41
C LEU A 725 23.59 7.15 2.79
N MET A 726 24.77 7.23 2.18
CA MET A 726 25.23 8.44 1.50
C MET A 726 24.44 8.75 0.22
N ALA A 727 23.77 7.78 -0.41
CA ALA A 727 23.05 8.00 -1.67
C ALA A 727 21.79 8.88 -1.52
N PRO A 728 20.89 8.70 -0.53
CA PRO A 728 19.82 9.65 -0.21
C PRO A 728 20.34 11.05 0.14
N LEU A 729 21.44 11.16 0.87
CA LEU A 729 22.04 12.46 1.22
C LEU A 729 22.51 13.20 -0.04
N LYS A 730 23.27 12.54 -0.93
CA LYS A 730 23.73 13.07 -2.23
C LYS A 730 22.60 13.44 -3.21
N SER A 731 21.42 12.84 -3.12
CA SER A 731 20.35 12.96 -4.13
C SER A 731 19.12 13.76 -3.66
N LYS A 732 18.83 13.74 -2.36
CA LYS A 732 17.65 14.38 -1.75
C LYS A 732 18.01 15.45 -0.71
N TYR A 733 19.27 15.53 -0.26
CA TYR A 733 19.73 16.45 0.78
C TYR A 733 18.91 16.34 2.08
N LYS A 734 18.57 15.10 2.48
CA LYS A 734 18.02 14.81 3.81
C LYS A 734 19.13 14.99 4.85
N ILE A 735 19.22 16.17 5.46
CA ILE A 735 20.21 16.52 6.47
C ILE A 735 19.50 16.62 7.83
N GLU A 736 19.89 15.79 8.79
CA GLU A 736 19.28 15.72 10.12
C GLU A 736 19.66 16.93 11.00
N ILE A 737 18.65 17.57 11.64
CA ILE A 737 18.84 18.57 12.70
C ILE A 737 18.31 18.00 14.01
N GLU A 738 19.17 17.88 15.02
CA GLU A 738 18.84 17.40 16.38
C GLU A 738 17.66 18.17 17.00
N GLN A 739 17.70 19.51 16.93
CA GLN A 739 16.67 20.41 17.47
C GLN A 739 15.56 20.70 16.45
N SER A 740 14.95 19.63 15.92
CA SER A 740 13.80 19.71 15.01
C SER A 740 12.88 18.49 15.08
N CYS A 741 11.60 18.67 14.77
CA CYS A 741 10.65 17.58 14.55
C CYS A 741 9.81 17.79 13.26
N THR A 742 9.15 16.74 12.78
CA THR A 742 8.03 16.86 11.82
C THR A 742 6.82 16.22 12.45
N VAL A 743 5.76 17.01 12.67
CA VAL A 743 4.66 16.67 13.57
C VAL A 743 3.30 17.02 12.97
N THR A 744 2.26 16.25 13.27
CA THR A 744 0.88 16.58 12.86
C THR A 744 0.43 17.91 13.47
N CYS A 745 -0.10 18.82 12.64
CA CYS A 745 -0.66 20.08 13.12
C CYS A 745 -2.16 19.98 13.40
N ILE A 746 -2.61 20.64 14.48
CA ILE A 746 -4.02 20.78 14.86
C ILE A 746 -4.34 22.25 15.18
N PRO A 747 -5.61 22.70 15.05
CA PRO A 747 -6.02 24.00 15.55
C PRO A 747 -6.21 23.95 17.07
N ASP A 748 -6.08 25.10 17.73
CA ASP A 748 -6.33 25.25 19.17
C ASP A 748 -7.78 24.83 19.53
N PRO A 749 -7.97 23.76 20.33
CA PRO A 749 -9.29 23.28 20.73
C PRO A 749 -10.04 24.22 21.69
N ILE A 750 -9.33 25.12 22.38
CA ILE A 750 -9.86 25.95 23.46
C ILE A 750 -9.85 27.45 23.06
N GLY A 751 -9.01 27.83 22.10
CA GLY A 751 -8.90 29.21 21.58
C GLY A 751 -8.14 30.16 22.50
N ILE A 752 -7.16 29.63 23.23
CA ILE A 752 -6.33 30.37 24.18
C ILE A 752 -5.16 31.06 23.47
N LEU A 753 -4.46 30.37 22.58
CA LEU A 753 -3.24 30.87 21.91
C LEU A 753 -3.51 32.18 21.15
N GLU A 754 -2.65 33.18 21.27
CA GLU A 754 -2.73 34.41 20.48
C GLU A 754 -2.17 34.23 19.05
N PRO A 755 -2.41 35.16 18.11
CA PRO A 755 -1.87 35.07 16.76
C PRO A 755 -0.35 34.90 16.75
N ASP A 756 0.13 33.99 15.89
CA ASP A 756 1.53 33.58 15.75
C ASP A 756 2.18 32.95 17.01
N GLU A 757 1.38 32.61 18.02
CA GLU A 757 1.74 31.67 19.10
C GLU A 757 1.38 30.21 18.73
N VAL A 758 2.21 29.27 19.19
CA VAL A 758 2.01 27.83 19.03
C VAL A 758 2.27 27.08 20.33
N TYR A 759 1.69 25.88 20.44
CA TYR A 759 2.01 24.93 21.51
C TYR A 759 2.67 23.67 20.93
N LEU A 760 3.78 23.22 21.50
CA LEU A 760 4.49 22.01 21.08
C LEU A 760 5.11 21.28 22.29
N GLN A 761 4.58 20.10 22.61
CA GLN A 761 5.08 19.20 23.64
C GLN A 761 5.33 17.81 23.05
N LEU A 762 6.47 17.20 23.39
CA LEU A 762 6.83 15.84 22.97
C LEU A 762 6.54 14.83 24.10
N SER A 763 6.02 13.66 23.76
CA SER A 763 5.55 12.66 24.74
C SER A 763 6.67 11.82 25.37
N THR A 764 7.75 11.60 24.61
CA THR A 764 8.75 10.56 24.88
C THR A 764 9.98 11.09 25.62
N ARG A 765 10.76 10.18 26.22
CA ARG A 765 11.97 10.48 27.03
C ARG A 765 13.17 10.96 26.21
N LYS A 766 12.94 11.85 25.24
CA LYS A 766 13.97 12.39 24.36
C LYS A 766 14.74 13.44 25.13
N VAL A 767 15.96 13.06 25.49
CA VAL A 767 16.93 13.93 26.14
C VAL A 767 17.68 14.63 25.02
N ASP A 768 17.72 15.97 25.06
CA ASP A 768 18.64 16.73 24.22
C ASP A 768 20.07 16.27 24.55
N GLU A 769 20.77 15.72 23.56
CA GLU A 769 22.03 14.99 23.79
C GLU A 769 23.15 15.91 24.32
N LYS A 770 23.04 17.22 24.11
CA LYS A 770 24.02 18.23 24.55
C LYS A 770 23.79 18.66 26.00
N THR A 771 22.54 18.76 26.44
CA THR A 771 22.17 19.29 27.77
C THR A 771 21.83 18.22 28.80
N GLY A 772 21.48 17.00 28.39
CA GLY A 772 20.98 15.97 29.31
C GLY A 772 19.53 16.19 29.79
N ILE A 773 18.90 17.29 29.37
CA ILE A 773 17.55 17.69 29.78
C ILE A 773 16.52 17.05 28.85
N ARG A 774 15.35 16.67 29.40
CA ARG A 774 14.22 16.16 28.59
C ARG A 774 13.65 17.31 27.75
N ALA A 775 13.63 17.15 26.43
CA ALA A 775 12.90 18.01 25.51
C ALA A 775 11.39 17.68 25.62
N GLY A 776 10.79 18.05 26.76
CA GLY A 776 9.37 17.84 27.02
C GLY A 776 8.52 18.93 26.37
N LEU A 777 8.75 20.19 26.75
CA LEU A 777 8.06 21.36 26.25
C LEU A 777 9.03 22.23 25.47
N ILE A 778 8.68 22.62 24.23
CA ILE A 778 9.48 23.53 23.41
C ILE A 778 9.01 24.96 23.67
N LEU A 779 9.94 25.89 23.86
CA LEU A 779 9.67 27.28 24.23
C LEU A 779 10.56 28.24 23.43
N GLY A 780 10.05 29.45 23.19
CA GLY A 780 10.77 30.50 22.47
C GLY A 780 10.48 30.48 20.97
N ASP A 781 11.36 31.08 20.18
CA ASP A 781 11.18 31.18 18.73
C ASP A 781 11.34 29.80 18.06
N VAL A 782 10.42 29.47 17.15
CA VAL A 782 10.42 28.24 16.36
C VAL A 782 10.15 28.60 14.89
N VAL A 783 10.89 27.99 13.98
CA VAL A 783 10.60 28.06 12.55
C VAL A 783 9.74 26.88 12.14
N VAL A 784 8.62 27.16 11.47
CA VAL A 784 7.65 26.17 11.00
C VAL A 784 7.50 26.19 9.48
N ALA A 785 7.44 25.01 8.86
CA ALA A 785 7.36 24.83 7.41
C ALA A 785 6.57 23.57 7.04
N ARG A 786 5.96 23.55 5.85
CA ARG A 786 5.27 22.37 5.30
C ARG A 786 5.83 22.03 3.92
N ASN A 787 5.83 20.75 3.53
CA ASN A 787 6.18 20.33 2.18
C ASN A 787 4.91 20.16 1.31
N PRO A 788 4.92 20.58 0.03
CA PRO A 788 5.99 21.29 -0.66
C PRO A 788 6.09 22.77 -0.24
N CYS A 789 7.30 23.31 -0.27
CA CYS A 789 7.64 24.69 0.07
C CYS A 789 8.25 25.37 -1.17
N GLY A 790 7.66 26.46 -1.66
CA GLY A 790 8.03 27.09 -2.93
C GLY A 790 8.24 28.60 -2.88
N LEU A 791 7.57 29.31 -1.96
CA LEU A 791 7.66 30.74 -1.69
C LEU A 791 8.44 31.02 -0.40
N LYS A 792 8.99 32.23 -0.26
CA LYS A 792 9.60 32.66 1.02
C LYS A 792 8.62 32.68 2.19
N SER A 793 7.34 32.90 1.92
CA SER A 793 6.27 32.93 2.92
C SER A 793 5.86 31.55 3.43
N ASP A 794 6.20 30.46 2.73
CA ASP A 794 5.78 29.10 3.12
C ASP A 794 6.53 28.59 4.38
N VAL A 795 7.52 29.35 4.84
CA VAL A 795 8.22 29.18 6.11
C VAL A 795 7.90 30.38 6.99
N GLN A 796 7.38 30.13 8.19
CA GLN A 796 7.00 31.17 9.16
C GLN A 796 7.84 31.02 10.44
N LYS A 797 8.08 32.15 11.13
CA LYS A 797 8.70 32.18 12.45
C LYS A 797 7.62 32.51 13.47
N VAL A 798 7.45 31.64 14.46
CA VAL A 798 6.35 31.66 15.44
C VAL A 798 6.90 31.45 16.84
N LYS A 799 6.10 31.77 17.87
CA LYS A 799 6.53 31.66 19.26
C LYS A 799 5.89 30.46 19.96
N ALA A 800 6.71 29.49 20.36
CA ALA A 800 6.26 28.40 21.21
C ALA A 800 6.13 28.86 22.66
N ILE A 801 4.95 28.66 23.25
CA ILE A 801 4.62 29.08 24.63
C ILE A 801 4.15 27.91 25.50
N ASP A 802 4.27 28.06 26.81
CA ASP A 802 3.67 27.14 27.79
C ASP A 802 2.19 27.50 27.98
N CYS A 803 1.30 26.59 27.59
CA CYS A 803 -0.13 26.69 27.85
C CYS A 803 -0.57 25.50 28.71
N PRO A 804 -0.77 25.67 30.04
CA PRO A 804 -1.13 24.58 30.93
C PRO A 804 -2.39 23.80 30.53
N ALA A 805 -3.37 24.47 29.89
CA ALA A 805 -4.60 23.86 29.39
C ALA A 805 -4.38 22.93 28.18
N LEU A 806 -3.26 23.07 27.46
CA LEU A 806 -2.93 22.27 26.28
C LEU A 806 -1.94 21.12 26.58
N ARG A 807 -1.43 21.01 27.81
CA ARG A 807 -0.41 20.00 28.22
C ARG A 807 -0.82 18.53 28.08
N MET A 808 -2.11 18.25 27.86
CA MET A 808 -2.57 16.90 27.50
C MET A 808 -2.19 16.51 26.07
N TYR A 809 -2.07 17.48 25.16
CA TYR A 809 -1.80 17.27 23.74
C TYR A 809 -0.28 17.15 23.51
N THR A 810 0.21 15.91 23.47
CA THR A 810 1.61 15.59 23.15
C THR A 810 1.76 15.06 21.73
N ASP A 811 2.96 15.22 21.16
CA ASP A 811 3.31 14.78 19.80
C ASP A 811 2.41 15.42 18.72
N LEU A 812 2.00 16.67 18.98
CA LEU A 812 1.21 17.54 18.11
C LEU A 812 1.79 18.96 18.16
N ILE A 813 1.69 19.71 17.06
CA ILE A 813 1.81 21.17 17.11
C ILE A 813 0.42 21.81 17.02
N ILE A 814 0.14 22.74 17.92
CA ILE A 814 -1.16 23.41 18.02
C ILE A 814 -1.00 24.84 17.54
N PHE A 815 -1.83 25.22 16.58
CA PHE A 815 -1.85 26.56 15.99
C PHE A 815 -3.04 27.37 16.52
N SER A 816 -2.83 28.66 16.77
CA SER A 816 -3.90 29.57 17.18
C SER A 816 -5.08 29.58 16.19
N THR A 817 -6.29 29.65 16.74
CA THR A 817 -7.54 29.89 16.01
C THR A 817 -7.89 31.38 15.87
N LYS A 818 -6.96 32.28 16.24
CA LYS A 818 -7.06 33.75 16.10
C LYS A 818 -6.17 34.26 14.96
N GLY A 819 -6.42 35.50 14.52
CA GLY A 819 -5.65 36.17 13.44
C GLY A 819 -6.44 36.33 12.14
N GLU A 820 -5.81 36.89 11.11
CA GLU A 820 -6.43 37.13 9.78
C GLU A 820 -6.62 35.84 8.98
N SER A 821 -5.65 34.92 9.06
CA SER A 821 -5.65 33.64 8.36
C SER A 821 -5.01 32.54 9.21
N SER A 822 -5.36 31.28 8.95
CA SER A 822 -4.82 30.16 9.71
C SER A 822 -3.34 29.94 9.40
N LEU A 823 -2.55 29.63 10.43
CA LEU A 823 -1.11 29.40 10.27
C LEU A 823 -0.83 28.24 9.30
N ALA A 824 -1.64 27.17 9.33
CA ALA A 824 -1.55 26.08 8.34
C ALA A 824 -1.69 26.59 6.89
N SER A 825 -2.61 27.53 6.62
CA SER A 825 -2.79 28.13 5.31
C SER A 825 -1.58 28.98 4.88
N LYS A 826 -0.89 29.67 5.82
CA LYS A 826 0.38 30.37 5.54
C LYS A 826 1.48 29.42 5.06
N LEU A 827 1.48 28.15 5.49
CA LEU A 827 2.50 27.14 5.12
C LEU A 827 2.19 26.47 3.77
N GLY A 828 2.23 27.26 2.69
CA GLY A 828 1.99 26.79 1.33
C GLY A 828 0.55 26.32 1.08
N GLY A 829 -0.44 26.88 1.78
CA GLY A 829 -1.85 26.51 1.65
C GLY A 829 -2.22 25.17 2.30
N GLY A 830 -1.72 24.91 3.52
CA GLY A 830 -2.07 23.71 4.30
C GLY A 830 -3.39 23.79 5.05
N ASP A 831 -3.81 22.65 5.58
CA ASP A 831 -5.02 22.48 6.41
C ASP A 831 -4.73 21.59 7.65
N TYR A 832 -5.76 21.18 8.38
CA TYR A 832 -5.66 20.28 9.54
C TYR A 832 -6.29 18.90 9.27
N ASP A 833 -6.40 18.48 8.01
CA ASP A 833 -7.02 17.21 7.60
C ASP A 833 -6.05 16.01 7.63
N GLY A 834 -4.76 16.30 7.89
CA GLY A 834 -3.68 15.35 8.19
C GLY A 834 -2.27 15.87 7.89
N ASP A 835 -2.09 17.18 7.69
CA ASP A 835 -0.81 17.78 7.32
C ASP A 835 0.26 17.63 8.42
N LEU A 836 1.52 17.54 7.97
CA LEU A 836 2.70 17.43 8.82
C LEU A 836 3.60 18.66 8.67
N VAL A 837 3.91 19.30 9.79
CA VAL A 837 4.71 20.53 9.86
C VAL A 837 6.09 20.21 10.39
N PHE A 838 7.12 20.58 9.65
CA PHE A 838 8.50 20.64 10.12
C PHE A 838 8.64 21.82 11.07
N CYS A 839 9.16 21.58 12.27
CA CYS A 839 9.39 22.55 13.32
C CYS A 839 10.86 22.52 13.72
N CYS A 840 11.53 23.66 13.79
CA CYS A 840 12.95 23.76 14.15
C CYS A 840 13.19 24.87 15.18
N TRP A 841 13.96 24.56 16.22
CA TRP A 841 14.35 25.47 17.30
C TRP A 841 15.87 25.58 17.49
N ASP A 842 16.67 25.09 16.53
CA ASP A 842 18.13 25.31 16.48
C ASP A 842 18.38 26.80 16.24
N GLN A 843 18.92 27.49 17.26
CA GLN A 843 19.10 28.95 17.23
C GLN A 843 20.00 29.42 16.08
N ARG A 844 20.91 28.57 15.58
CA ARG A 844 21.75 28.88 14.40
C ARG A 844 20.93 29.12 13.13
N ILE A 845 19.73 28.55 13.07
CA ILE A 845 18.74 28.76 12.00
C ILE A 845 17.72 29.81 12.43
N VAL A 846 17.19 29.72 13.65
CA VAL A 846 16.06 30.54 14.11
C VAL A 846 16.41 32.01 14.34
N GLU A 847 17.58 32.32 14.90
CA GLU A 847 18.00 33.71 15.15
C GLU A 847 18.17 34.51 13.84
N PRO A 848 18.95 34.06 12.83
CA PRO A 848 19.12 34.81 11.59
C PRO A 848 17.93 34.74 10.62
N PHE A 849 16.97 33.84 10.82
CA PHE A 849 15.83 33.71 9.91
C PHE A 849 14.80 34.82 10.09
N THR A 850 14.53 35.54 9.00
CA THR A 850 13.49 36.56 8.87
C THR A 850 12.33 36.03 8.03
N ALA A 851 11.15 35.90 8.64
CA ALA A 851 9.94 35.45 7.95
C ALA A 851 9.46 36.48 6.91
N SER A 852 8.93 36.00 5.79
CA SER A 852 8.33 36.86 4.74
C SER A 852 6.80 36.84 4.81
N PRO A 853 6.12 37.97 4.53
CA PRO A 853 4.66 38.03 4.49
C PRO A 853 4.11 37.20 3.32
N VAL A 854 2.89 36.67 3.48
CA VAL A 854 2.22 35.87 2.45
C VAL A 854 2.00 36.69 1.19
N VAL A 855 2.58 36.23 0.08
CA VAL A 855 2.47 36.90 -1.22
C VAL A 855 1.07 36.69 -1.79
N LYS A 856 0.36 37.79 -2.09
CA LYS A 856 -0.95 37.73 -2.75
C LYS A 856 -0.85 37.05 -4.13
N GLU A 857 -1.93 36.40 -4.55
CA GLU A 857 -1.97 35.73 -5.85
C GLU A 857 -1.76 36.74 -6.99
N LEU A 858 -0.83 36.41 -7.88
CA LEU A 858 -0.53 37.20 -9.08
C LEU A 858 -1.65 37.01 -10.11
N GLU A 859 -2.12 38.10 -10.72
CA GLU A 859 -3.21 38.05 -11.71
C GLU A 859 -2.90 37.11 -12.89
N ARG A 860 -1.62 37.03 -13.29
CA ARG A 860 -1.11 36.09 -14.32
C ARG A 860 -1.39 34.62 -13.98
N VAL A 861 -1.42 34.25 -12.69
CA VAL A 861 -1.76 32.90 -12.21
C VAL A 861 -3.27 32.67 -12.31
N ALA A 862 -4.07 33.61 -11.79
CA ALA A 862 -5.53 33.53 -11.87
C ALA A 862 -6.03 33.44 -13.32
N GLN A 863 -5.39 34.15 -14.25
CA GLN A 863 -5.69 34.11 -15.68
C GLN A 863 -5.16 32.86 -16.41
N ALA A 864 -4.22 32.08 -15.84
CA ALA A 864 -3.59 30.95 -16.51
C ALA A 864 -4.46 29.69 -16.58
N PHE A 865 -5.50 29.59 -15.75
CA PHE A 865 -6.39 28.43 -15.68
C PHE A 865 -7.76 28.69 -16.30
N GLU A 866 -8.41 27.63 -16.76
CA GLU A 866 -9.83 27.59 -17.11
C GLU A 866 -10.55 26.68 -16.13
N LYS A 867 -11.67 27.15 -15.58
CA LYS A 867 -12.48 26.39 -14.62
C LYS A 867 -13.65 25.73 -15.33
N ASP A 868 -13.66 24.39 -15.33
CA ASP A 868 -14.85 23.62 -15.64
C ASP A 868 -15.90 23.89 -14.55
N LYS A 869 -16.97 24.58 -14.94
CA LYS A 869 -18.11 24.90 -14.06
C LYS A 869 -19.21 23.83 -14.12
N THR A 870 -19.03 22.76 -14.89
CA THR A 870 -20.10 21.78 -15.09
C THR A 870 -20.37 20.99 -13.82
N THR A 871 -21.65 20.99 -13.44
CA THR A 871 -22.16 20.26 -12.27
C THR A 871 -22.50 18.81 -12.64
N VAL A 872 -22.56 17.96 -11.61
CA VAL A 872 -23.03 16.57 -11.73
C VAL A 872 -24.36 16.52 -12.50
N GLY A 873 -25.30 17.39 -12.13
CA GLY A 873 -26.62 17.46 -12.75
C GLY A 873 -26.65 17.91 -14.21
N GLN A 874 -25.83 18.91 -14.58
CA GLN A 874 -25.75 19.40 -15.96
C GLN A 874 -25.15 18.35 -16.91
N GLN A 875 -24.12 17.63 -16.45
CA GLN A 875 -23.55 16.54 -17.23
C GLN A 875 -24.57 15.39 -17.32
N ILE A 876 -24.97 14.79 -16.19
CA ILE A 876 -25.78 13.55 -16.19
C ILE A 876 -27.15 13.76 -16.86
N GLY A 877 -27.83 14.87 -16.58
CA GLY A 877 -29.15 15.17 -17.17
C GLY A 877 -29.16 15.34 -18.69
N SER A 878 -27.98 15.35 -19.33
CA SER A 878 -27.82 15.49 -20.79
C SER A 878 -27.56 14.16 -21.52
N PHE A 879 -27.33 13.04 -20.82
CA PHE A 879 -27.02 11.73 -21.43
C PHE A 879 -28.10 10.69 -21.19
N ALA A 880 -28.39 9.86 -22.20
CA ALA A 880 -29.28 8.70 -22.06
C ALA A 880 -28.66 7.56 -21.23
N ASP A 881 -27.32 7.46 -21.22
CA ASP A 881 -26.55 6.51 -20.42
C ASP A 881 -25.75 7.28 -19.36
N THR A 882 -26.27 7.24 -18.13
CA THR A 882 -25.68 7.93 -16.96
C THR A 882 -24.38 7.27 -16.50
N GLU A 883 -24.30 5.93 -16.56
CA GLU A 883 -23.15 5.16 -16.08
C GLU A 883 -21.91 5.43 -16.92
N LYS A 884 -22.05 5.34 -18.25
CA LYS A 884 -20.94 5.59 -19.19
C LYS A 884 -20.50 7.05 -19.18
N ALA A 885 -21.42 7.99 -18.97
CA ALA A 885 -21.10 9.40 -18.79
C ALA A 885 -20.23 9.63 -17.54
N LEU A 886 -20.66 9.12 -16.38
CA LEU A 886 -19.91 9.19 -15.12
C LEU A 886 -18.49 8.60 -15.25
N GLN A 887 -18.38 7.37 -15.74
CA GLN A 887 -17.09 6.70 -15.95
C GLN A 887 -16.16 7.50 -16.88
N SER A 888 -16.71 8.06 -17.97
CA SER A 888 -15.94 8.90 -18.90
C SER A 888 -15.40 10.17 -18.23
N HIS A 889 -16.19 10.80 -17.36
CA HIS A 889 -15.75 11.96 -16.58
C HIS A 889 -14.71 11.60 -15.51
N PHE A 890 -14.81 10.43 -14.87
CA PHE A 890 -13.83 9.98 -13.88
C PHE A 890 -12.45 9.77 -14.52
N ILE A 891 -12.38 9.15 -15.71
CA ILE A 891 -11.15 9.03 -16.49
C ILE A 891 -10.51 10.41 -16.78
N LYS A 892 -11.34 11.38 -17.17
CA LYS A 892 -10.88 12.72 -17.57
C LYS A 892 -10.44 13.59 -16.37
N ALA A 893 -11.07 13.43 -15.21
CA ALA A 893 -10.82 14.27 -14.04
C ALA A 893 -9.67 13.80 -13.14
N GLN A 894 -9.35 12.50 -13.13
CA GLN A 894 -8.42 11.91 -12.17
C GLN A 894 -6.98 11.70 -12.71
N MET A 895 -6.75 11.80 -14.01
CA MET A 895 -5.42 11.60 -14.62
C MET A 895 -4.58 12.89 -14.65
N PRO A 896 -3.48 13.01 -13.89
CA PRO A 896 -2.58 14.15 -14.00
C PRO A 896 -1.79 14.12 -15.31
N ASP A 897 -1.61 15.29 -15.91
CA ASP A 897 -0.87 15.50 -17.17
C ASP A 897 0.66 15.54 -17.00
N GLY A 898 1.14 15.48 -15.75
CA GLY A 898 2.57 15.57 -15.39
C GLY A 898 3.08 17.01 -15.25
N THR A 899 2.24 18.03 -15.48
CA THR A 899 2.67 19.44 -15.56
C THR A 899 3.21 19.99 -14.24
N LEU A 900 2.65 19.57 -13.09
CA LEU A 900 3.13 19.98 -11.76
C LEU A 900 4.64 19.71 -11.57
N GLY A 901 5.12 18.53 -11.95
CA GLY A 901 6.53 18.16 -11.82
C GLY A 901 7.44 18.94 -12.76
N LEU A 902 6.92 19.42 -13.90
CA LEU A 902 7.66 20.26 -14.82
C LEU A 902 7.80 21.70 -14.30
N TYR A 903 6.71 22.29 -13.80
CA TYR A 903 6.72 23.62 -13.19
C TYR A 903 7.60 23.67 -11.95
N GLU A 904 7.58 22.64 -11.09
CA GLU A 904 8.44 22.57 -9.90
C GLU A 904 9.94 22.47 -10.26
N ASN A 905 10.27 21.77 -11.34
CA ASN A 905 11.64 21.75 -11.86
C ASN A 905 12.06 23.14 -12.37
N TRP A 906 11.21 23.85 -13.13
CA TRP A 906 11.49 25.21 -13.57
C TRP A 906 11.63 26.18 -12.39
N ARG A 907 10.73 26.12 -11.40
CA ARG A 907 10.80 26.92 -10.17
C ARG A 907 12.12 26.71 -9.44
N THR A 908 12.48 25.46 -9.17
CA THR A 908 13.72 25.10 -8.44
C THR A 908 14.97 25.63 -9.15
N VAL A 909 15.00 25.52 -10.48
CA VAL A 909 16.16 25.88 -11.31
C VAL A 909 16.27 27.38 -11.52
N LEU A 910 15.14 28.09 -11.67
CA LEU A 910 15.14 29.55 -11.74
C LEU A 910 15.51 30.17 -10.39
N ALA A 911 14.93 29.70 -9.28
CA ALA A 911 15.25 30.16 -7.93
C ALA A 911 16.75 30.04 -7.59
N GLU A 912 17.39 28.99 -8.11
CA GLU A 912 18.83 28.76 -7.98
C GLU A 912 19.67 29.72 -8.84
N LYS A 913 19.16 30.12 -10.02
CA LYS A 913 19.87 30.99 -10.96
C LYS A 913 19.71 32.48 -10.62
N SER A 914 18.58 32.89 -10.06
CA SER A 914 18.28 34.28 -9.68
C SER A 914 18.11 34.43 -8.17
N SER A 915 16.89 34.34 -7.66
CA SER A 915 16.55 34.35 -6.22
C SER A 915 15.12 33.85 -6.02
N LEU A 916 14.75 33.49 -4.79
CA LEU A 916 13.35 33.33 -4.40
C LEU A 916 12.55 34.65 -4.40
N ASP A 917 13.22 35.82 -4.45
CA ASP A 917 12.57 37.14 -4.64
C ASP A 917 12.16 37.41 -6.09
N ASP A 918 12.59 36.58 -7.03
CA ASP A 918 12.28 36.77 -8.45
C ASP A 918 10.76 36.64 -8.70
N PRO A 919 10.11 37.63 -9.35
CA PRO A 919 8.68 37.57 -9.66
C PRO A 919 8.28 36.35 -10.49
N ASP A 920 9.14 35.86 -11.37
CA ASP A 920 8.87 34.65 -12.16
C ASP A 920 9.00 33.37 -11.30
N VAL A 921 9.84 33.37 -10.26
CA VAL A 921 9.90 32.26 -9.28
C VAL A 921 8.66 32.24 -8.41
N SER A 922 8.22 33.42 -7.94
CA SER A 922 6.95 33.58 -7.21
C SER A 922 5.75 33.14 -8.07
N TYR A 923 5.73 33.51 -9.35
CA TYR A 923 4.75 33.02 -10.32
C TYR A 923 4.78 31.50 -10.45
N LEU A 924 5.95 30.88 -10.69
CA LEU A 924 6.06 29.43 -10.83
C LEU A 924 5.66 28.68 -9.54
N ALA A 925 5.98 29.20 -8.36
CA ALA A 925 5.57 28.63 -7.08
C ALA A 925 4.04 28.68 -6.88
N GLN A 926 3.41 29.82 -7.17
CA GLN A 926 1.94 29.94 -7.13
C GLN A 926 1.26 29.03 -8.17
N MET A 927 1.85 28.88 -9.36
CA MET A 927 1.39 27.91 -10.37
C MET A 927 1.48 26.46 -9.85
N CYS A 928 2.56 26.08 -9.17
CA CYS A 928 2.69 24.77 -8.52
C CYS A 928 1.59 24.55 -7.48
N ALA A 929 1.36 25.51 -6.57
CA ALA A 929 0.31 25.42 -5.56
C ALA A 929 -1.09 25.24 -6.19
N ARG A 930 -1.40 26.00 -7.24
CA ARG A 930 -2.65 25.83 -8.01
C ARG A 930 -2.76 24.46 -8.68
N LEU A 931 -1.67 23.95 -9.26
CA LEU A 931 -1.64 22.65 -9.95
C LEU A 931 -1.85 21.44 -9.02
N VAL A 932 -1.53 21.55 -7.72
CA VAL A 932 -1.78 20.47 -6.73
C VAL A 932 -3.28 20.17 -6.59
N ASP A 933 -4.11 21.20 -6.52
CA ASP A 933 -5.57 21.06 -6.35
C ASP A 933 -6.38 21.23 -7.64
N ALA A 934 -5.74 21.63 -8.73
CA ALA A 934 -6.39 21.84 -10.03
C ALA A 934 -7.31 20.68 -10.46
N PRO A 935 -6.92 19.39 -10.38
CA PRO A 935 -7.80 18.28 -10.74
C PRO A 935 -9.07 18.20 -9.87
N LYS A 936 -8.95 18.46 -8.56
CA LYS A 936 -10.08 18.45 -7.62
C LYS A 936 -11.00 19.66 -7.84
N GLN A 937 -10.44 20.82 -8.21
CA GLN A 937 -11.17 22.06 -8.40
C GLN A 937 -11.80 22.21 -9.81
N GLY A 938 -11.48 21.30 -10.74
CA GLY A 938 -11.88 21.40 -12.14
C GLY A 938 -11.13 22.49 -12.91
N LEU A 939 -9.90 22.81 -12.50
CA LEU A 939 -9.04 23.77 -13.18
C LEU A 939 -8.15 23.04 -14.19
N CYS A 940 -8.13 23.53 -15.42
CA CYS A 940 -7.21 23.09 -16.47
C CYS A 940 -6.24 24.22 -16.81
N LEU A 941 -4.96 23.91 -16.99
CA LEU A 941 -3.98 24.88 -17.46
C LEU A 941 -4.26 25.24 -18.94
N LYS A 942 -4.31 26.53 -19.27
CA LYS A 942 -4.46 26.98 -20.67
C LYS A 942 -3.27 26.55 -21.51
N LEU A 943 -3.54 26.01 -22.70
CA LEU A 943 -2.48 25.61 -23.64
C LEU A 943 -1.57 26.80 -24.02
N SER A 944 -2.13 28.00 -24.16
CA SER A 944 -1.39 29.24 -24.42
C SER A 944 -0.46 29.62 -23.26
N ALA A 945 -0.90 29.49 -22.01
CA ALA A 945 -0.07 29.71 -20.83
C ALA A 945 1.06 28.69 -20.75
N TYR A 946 0.75 27.40 -20.96
CA TYR A 946 1.75 26.33 -21.01
C TYR A 946 2.80 26.55 -22.11
N GLN A 947 2.39 26.90 -23.33
CA GLN A 947 3.32 27.16 -24.44
C GLN A 947 4.22 28.38 -24.19
N ARG A 948 3.67 29.47 -23.65
CA ARG A 948 4.43 30.66 -23.24
C ARG A 948 5.46 30.29 -22.16
N ASP A 949 5.02 29.69 -21.07
CA ASP A 949 5.87 29.36 -19.93
C ASP A 949 6.95 28.34 -20.32
N ARG A 950 6.60 27.34 -21.15
CA ARG A 950 7.59 26.42 -21.75
C ARG A 950 8.64 27.17 -22.57
N THR A 951 8.24 28.09 -23.43
CA THR A 951 9.19 28.88 -24.26
C THR A 951 10.15 29.72 -23.41
N ASN A 952 9.66 30.26 -22.29
CA ASN A 952 10.43 31.10 -21.37
C ASN A 952 11.39 30.28 -20.49
N TYR A 953 10.90 29.24 -19.81
CA TYR A 953 11.64 28.56 -18.74
C TYR A 953 12.36 27.28 -19.17
N SER A 954 11.99 26.64 -20.29
CA SER A 954 12.66 25.39 -20.73
C SER A 954 14.11 25.57 -21.22
N LYS A 955 14.51 26.82 -21.51
CA LYS A 955 15.86 27.19 -21.96
C LYS A 955 16.82 27.51 -20.82
N ILE A 956 16.37 27.46 -19.56
CA ILE A 956 17.21 27.76 -18.41
C ILE A 956 18.18 26.57 -18.20
N PRO A 957 19.51 26.80 -18.18
CA PRO A 957 20.47 25.72 -17.94
C PRO A 957 20.34 25.18 -16.52
N TYR A 958 20.47 23.87 -16.37
CA TYR A 958 20.36 23.20 -15.08
C TYR A 958 21.67 23.31 -14.27
N PRO A 959 21.62 23.59 -12.96
CA PRO A 959 22.79 23.57 -12.08
C PRO A 959 23.30 22.13 -11.88
N THR A 960 24.58 22.00 -11.55
CA THR A 960 25.30 20.71 -11.48
C THR A 960 24.66 19.73 -10.50
N TRP A 961 24.33 20.20 -9.29
CA TRP A 961 23.69 19.39 -8.26
C TRP A 961 22.29 18.90 -8.67
N PHE A 962 21.54 19.71 -9.43
CA PHE A 962 20.21 19.35 -9.92
C PHE A 962 20.29 18.35 -11.06
N MET A 963 21.28 18.48 -11.96
CA MET A 963 21.54 17.49 -13.00
C MET A 963 22.01 16.16 -12.43
N ASP A 964 22.89 16.18 -11.43
CA ASP A 964 23.33 14.97 -10.74
C ASP A 964 22.14 14.25 -10.07
N LYS A 965 21.28 15.01 -9.38
CA LYS A 965 19.99 14.53 -8.87
C LYS A 965 19.08 13.96 -9.97
N LYS A 966 18.90 14.66 -11.10
CA LYS A 966 18.06 14.23 -12.24
C LYS A 966 18.59 12.97 -12.92
N ASN A 967 19.91 12.87 -13.05
CA ASN A 967 20.60 11.75 -13.68
C ASN A 967 20.55 10.51 -12.79
N LYS A 968 20.87 10.61 -11.49
CA LYS A 968 20.72 9.50 -10.52
C LYS A 968 19.28 8.97 -10.46
N LYS A 969 18.29 9.87 -10.46
CA LYS A 969 16.87 9.51 -10.58
C LYS A 969 16.49 8.77 -11.87
N ARG A 970 17.26 8.93 -12.97
CA ARG A 970 17.02 8.29 -14.27
C ARG A 970 17.85 7.04 -14.52
N GLU A 971 19.05 6.96 -13.96
CA GLU A 971 19.88 5.75 -13.89
C GLU A 971 19.10 4.65 -13.14
N ALA A 972 18.34 5.03 -12.11
CA ALA A 972 17.32 4.21 -11.48
C ALA A 972 16.28 3.60 -12.44
N GLN A 973 15.85 4.38 -13.43
CA GLN A 973 14.76 4.07 -14.36
C GLN A 973 15.28 3.49 -15.69
N LYS A 974 16.57 3.12 -15.76
CA LYS A 974 17.23 2.50 -16.94
C LYS A 974 16.93 3.25 -18.25
N SER A 975 17.01 4.59 -18.24
CA SER A 975 16.81 5.43 -19.42
C SER A 975 18.06 6.23 -19.80
N PHE A 976 18.19 6.56 -21.09
CA PHE A 976 19.35 7.20 -21.72
C PHE A 976 19.75 8.52 -21.04
N LYS A 977 21.06 8.80 -20.94
CA LYS A 977 21.58 10.06 -20.39
C LYS A 977 21.31 11.23 -21.36
N GLU A 978 20.55 12.23 -20.92
CA GLU A 978 20.45 13.50 -21.63
C GLU A 978 21.82 14.17 -21.67
N THR A 979 22.34 14.40 -22.88
CA THR A 979 23.63 15.06 -23.14
C THR A 979 23.54 16.58 -23.28
N SER A 980 22.33 17.17 -23.14
CA SER A 980 22.09 18.61 -23.32
C SER A 980 22.57 19.46 -22.14
N ASP A 981 23.57 20.31 -22.41
CA ASP A 981 23.93 21.57 -21.73
C ASP A 981 23.62 21.71 -20.24
N ALA A 982 24.25 20.86 -19.43
CA ALA A 982 24.62 21.29 -18.08
C ALA A 982 25.76 22.31 -18.20
N TYR A 983 25.55 23.57 -17.77
CA TYR A 983 26.67 24.50 -17.65
C TYR A 983 27.59 24.02 -16.54
N LYS A 984 28.77 23.52 -16.91
CA LYS A 984 29.84 23.28 -15.95
C LYS A 984 30.28 24.63 -15.43
N LEU A 985 30.06 24.89 -14.13
CA LEU A 985 30.80 25.93 -13.43
C LEU A 985 32.29 25.77 -13.78
N PRO A 986 32.97 26.80 -14.31
CA PRO A 986 34.40 26.77 -14.53
C PRO A 986 35.14 26.29 -13.28
N LYS A 987 36.26 25.57 -13.46
CA LYS A 987 37.04 25.01 -12.33
C LYS A 987 37.52 26.04 -11.30
N ASN A 988 37.43 27.34 -11.62
CA ASN A 988 37.83 28.46 -10.79
C ASN A 988 36.65 29.43 -10.47
N SER A 989 35.39 29.06 -10.76
CA SER A 989 34.23 29.86 -10.36
C SER A 989 33.89 29.62 -8.89
N THR A 990 33.75 30.71 -8.13
CA THR A 990 33.26 30.68 -6.75
C THR A 990 31.83 30.15 -6.72
N CYS A 991 31.54 29.20 -5.82
CA CYS A 991 30.17 28.81 -5.47
C CYS A 991 29.36 30.06 -5.10
N VAL A 992 28.11 30.15 -5.58
CA VAL A 992 27.27 31.35 -5.41
C VAL A 992 26.08 31.08 -4.49
N THR A 993 25.52 29.87 -4.54
CA THR A 993 24.35 29.49 -3.73
C THR A 993 24.72 28.59 -2.55
N THR A 994 23.84 28.54 -1.55
CA THR A 994 23.95 27.57 -0.44
C THR A 994 23.98 26.12 -0.95
N MET A 995 23.21 25.80 -2.01
CA MET A 995 23.17 24.44 -2.56
C MET A 995 24.45 24.07 -3.33
N ASP A 996 25.12 25.01 -4.00
CA ASP A 996 26.45 24.79 -4.60
C ASP A 996 27.49 24.46 -3.53
N HIS A 997 27.55 25.25 -2.44
CA HIS A 997 28.46 25.01 -1.31
C HIS A 997 28.20 23.66 -0.61
N LEU A 998 26.93 23.29 -0.45
CA LEU A 998 26.55 21.97 0.09
C LEU A 998 26.91 20.84 -0.87
N TYR A 999 26.72 21.01 -2.18
CA TYR A 999 27.11 20.01 -3.17
C TYR A 999 28.62 19.79 -3.21
N GLU A 1000 29.40 20.86 -3.25
CA GLU A 1000 30.86 20.78 -3.22
C GLU A 1000 31.34 20.11 -1.92
N THR A 1001 30.77 20.48 -0.78
CA THR A 1001 31.06 19.85 0.52
C THR A 1001 30.72 18.36 0.51
N LEU A 1002 29.52 17.97 0.06
CA LEU A 1002 29.13 16.55 -0.06
C LEU A 1002 30.07 15.77 -0.98
N VAL A 1003 30.46 16.35 -2.12
CA VAL A 1003 31.37 15.70 -3.07
C VAL A 1003 32.78 15.57 -2.48
N ARG A 1004 33.28 16.60 -1.79
CA ARG A 1004 34.59 16.62 -1.12
C ARG A 1004 34.65 15.62 0.03
N GLU A 1005 33.70 15.72 0.98
CA GLU A 1005 33.63 14.83 2.14
C GLU A 1005 33.37 13.38 1.71
N THR A 1006 32.50 13.12 0.73
CA THR A 1006 32.33 11.73 0.30
C THR A 1006 33.52 11.19 -0.47
N LYS A 1007 34.27 12.01 -1.23
CA LYS A 1007 35.54 11.55 -1.83
C LYS A 1007 36.57 11.21 -0.77
N ALA A 1008 36.72 12.07 0.24
CA ALA A 1008 37.59 11.83 1.38
C ALA A 1008 37.17 10.55 2.13
N PHE A 1009 35.86 10.32 2.31
CA PHE A 1009 35.34 9.09 2.91
C PHE A 1009 35.50 7.87 2.00
N ASP A 1010 35.26 7.95 0.69
CA ASP A 1010 35.43 6.83 -0.23
C ASP A 1010 36.90 6.39 -0.24
N GLN A 1011 37.84 7.34 -0.28
CA GLN A 1011 39.28 7.12 -0.08
C GLN A 1011 39.59 6.55 1.31
N TYR A 1012 39.03 7.12 2.38
CA TYR A 1012 39.21 6.59 3.74
C TYR A 1012 38.71 5.15 3.82
N SER A 1013 37.52 4.82 3.31
CA SER A 1013 36.95 3.46 3.32
C SER A 1013 37.77 2.43 2.54
N GLN A 1014 38.47 2.87 1.49
CA GLN A 1014 39.46 2.05 0.77
C GLN A 1014 40.74 1.85 1.59
N ASN A 1015 41.07 2.79 2.47
CA ASN A 1015 42.28 2.81 3.30
C ASN A 1015 42.09 2.32 4.75
N ILE A 1016 40.87 2.22 5.30
CA ILE A 1016 40.59 1.65 6.65
C ILE A 1016 41.13 0.22 6.69
N PHE A 1017 40.92 -0.51 5.60
CA PHE A 1017 41.25 -1.92 5.45
C PHE A 1017 42.45 -2.05 4.52
N THR A 1018 43.60 -1.53 4.93
CA THR A 1018 44.85 -1.75 4.19
C THR A 1018 45.09 -3.27 4.06
N GLU A 1019 45.65 -3.72 2.93
CA GLU A 1019 46.02 -5.13 2.77
C GLU A 1019 47.10 -5.58 3.77
N THR A 1020 47.74 -4.64 4.47
CA THR A 1020 48.79 -4.86 5.46
C THR A 1020 48.29 -5.09 6.89
N ASP A 1021 47.14 -4.50 7.28
CA ASP A 1021 46.63 -4.56 8.66
C ASP A 1021 45.60 -5.69 8.88
N MET A 1022 45.04 -6.26 7.82
CA MET A 1022 44.02 -7.30 7.88
C MET A 1022 44.67 -8.70 7.95
N PRO A 1023 44.37 -9.53 8.97
CA PRO A 1023 44.86 -10.91 9.02
C PRO A 1023 44.44 -11.68 7.76
N SER A 1024 45.39 -12.36 7.11
CA SER A 1024 45.13 -12.99 5.80
C SER A 1024 43.96 -13.98 5.84
N LYS A 1025 43.74 -14.65 6.99
CA LYS A 1025 42.58 -15.46 7.36
C LYS A 1025 42.37 -15.43 8.88
N ASP A 1026 41.12 -15.54 9.32
CA ASP A 1026 40.75 -15.69 10.74
C ASP A 1026 41.18 -17.07 11.27
N PRO A 1027 42.04 -17.16 12.31
CA PRO A 1027 42.54 -18.44 12.81
C PRO A 1027 41.44 -19.31 13.43
N ASP A 1028 40.41 -18.71 14.03
CA ASP A 1028 39.32 -19.47 14.66
C ASP A 1028 38.52 -20.25 13.61
N LEU A 1029 38.30 -19.62 12.45
CA LEU A 1029 37.58 -20.23 11.32
C LEU A 1029 38.41 -21.32 10.62
N LEU A 1030 39.74 -21.28 10.72
CA LEU A 1030 40.65 -22.32 10.22
C LEU A 1030 40.83 -23.49 11.19
N ALA A 1031 40.70 -23.23 12.50
CA ALA A 1031 41.05 -24.20 13.55
C ALA A 1031 40.36 -25.58 13.41
N PRO A 1032 39.06 -25.72 13.06
CA PRO A 1032 38.44 -27.04 12.92
C PRO A 1032 39.10 -27.90 11.84
N TRP A 1033 39.46 -27.32 10.70
CA TRP A 1033 40.12 -28.06 9.61
C TRP A 1033 41.59 -28.36 9.92
N SER A 1034 42.34 -27.40 10.46
CA SER A 1034 43.75 -27.62 10.82
C SER A 1034 43.90 -28.71 11.88
N LYS A 1035 43.17 -28.59 13.01
CA LYS A 1035 43.21 -29.58 14.10
C LYS A 1035 42.80 -30.98 13.67
N ALA A 1036 41.86 -31.10 12.75
CA ALA A 1036 41.46 -32.41 12.22
C ALA A 1036 42.56 -33.06 11.37
N ASN A 1037 43.27 -32.29 10.53
CA ASN A 1037 44.41 -32.82 9.78
C ASN A 1037 45.59 -33.14 10.70
N GLU A 1038 45.91 -32.26 11.65
CA GLU A 1038 46.95 -32.48 12.67
C GLU A 1038 46.68 -33.78 13.43
N TYR A 1039 45.49 -33.94 14.01
CA TYR A 1039 45.09 -35.18 14.69
C TYR A 1039 45.19 -36.42 13.79
N ALA A 1040 44.71 -36.34 12.55
CA ALA A 1040 44.75 -37.45 11.61
C ALA A 1040 46.17 -37.85 11.19
N MET A 1041 47.11 -36.89 11.17
CA MET A 1041 48.52 -37.12 10.89
C MET A 1041 49.27 -37.65 12.12
N GLU A 1042 49.10 -37.05 13.29
CA GLU A 1042 49.74 -37.47 14.54
C GLU A 1042 49.38 -38.90 14.94
N ASN A 1043 48.11 -39.29 14.76
CA ASN A 1043 47.61 -40.62 15.12
C ASN A 1043 47.69 -41.64 13.97
N ASN A 1044 48.16 -41.24 12.77
CA ASN A 1044 48.18 -42.05 11.55
C ASN A 1044 46.80 -42.68 11.20
N ASP A 1045 45.72 -41.94 11.40
CA ASP A 1045 44.35 -42.38 11.15
C ASP A 1045 44.01 -42.27 9.65
N TYR A 1046 44.31 -43.33 8.89
CA TYR A 1046 44.05 -43.40 7.45
C TYR A 1046 42.56 -43.32 7.08
N GLU A 1047 41.65 -43.73 7.97
CA GLU A 1047 40.20 -43.69 7.72
C GLU A 1047 39.68 -42.26 7.85
N PHE A 1048 40.14 -41.52 8.86
CA PHE A 1048 39.82 -40.10 9.03
C PHE A 1048 40.50 -39.24 7.96
N GLN A 1049 41.74 -39.53 7.57
CA GLN A 1049 42.38 -38.88 6.42
C GLN A 1049 41.59 -39.09 5.13
N HIS A 1050 41.09 -40.31 4.87
CA HIS A 1050 40.25 -40.60 3.69
C HIS A 1050 38.98 -39.73 3.65
N ASP A 1051 38.28 -39.63 4.78
CA ASP A 1051 37.03 -38.88 4.90
C ASP A 1051 37.23 -37.36 4.77
N LEU A 1052 38.30 -36.82 5.35
CA LEU A 1052 38.73 -35.43 5.11
C LEU A 1052 39.00 -35.21 3.62
N ASP A 1053 39.61 -36.19 2.93
CA ASP A 1053 39.86 -36.13 1.49
C ASP A 1053 38.59 -36.16 0.63
N LEU A 1054 37.55 -36.89 1.07
CA LEU A 1054 36.22 -36.85 0.45
C LEU A 1054 35.57 -35.47 0.61
N ILE A 1055 35.62 -34.88 1.82
CA ILE A 1055 35.13 -33.53 2.11
C ILE A 1055 35.84 -32.50 1.22
N ARG A 1056 37.18 -32.56 1.16
CA ARG A 1056 38.04 -31.70 0.33
C ARG A 1056 37.63 -31.75 -1.14
N LYS A 1057 37.47 -32.94 -1.71
CA LYS A 1057 37.06 -33.14 -3.12
C LYS A 1057 35.66 -32.61 -3.40
N ALA A 1058 34.70 -32.86 -2.52
CA ALA A 1058 33.32 -32.40 -2.67
C ALA A 1058 33.20 -30.87 -2.66
N ILE A 1059 33.89 -30.19 -1.74
CA ILE A 1059 33.83 -28.73 -1.62
C ILE A 1059 34.53 -28.04 -2.80
N ASN A 1060 35.68 -28.54 -3.23
CA ASN A 1060 36.35 -28.02 -4.43
C ASN A 1060 35.44 -28.13 -5.68
N ALA A 1061 34.71 -29.24 -5.83
CA ALA A 1061 33.75 -29.41 -6.92
C ALA A 1061 32.57 -28.42 -6.82
N ASN A 1062 32.01 -28.22 -5.62
CA ASN A 1062 30.91 -27.28 -5.39
C ASN A 1062 31.32 -25.81 -5.61
N MET A 1063 32.51 -25.40 -5.15
CA MET A 1063 33.11 -24.08 -5.41
C MET A 1063 33.29 -23.83 -6.92
N ASN A 1064 33.78 -24.82 -7.66
CA ASN A 1064 33.94 -24.72 -9.12
C ASN A 1064 32.59 -24.63 -9.84
N ALA A 1065 31.57 -25.37 -9.38
CA ALA A 1065 30.21 -25.25 -9.89
C ALA A 1065 29.62 -23.85 -9.64
N TYR A 1066 29.78 -23.30 -8.43
CA TYR A 1066 29.36 -21.95 -8.08
C TYR A 1066 29.99 -20.90 -8.99
N ASN A 1067 31.32 -20.91 -9.12
CA ASN A 1067 32.04 -19.96 -9.98
C ASN A 1067 31.56 -20.01 -11.44
N LYS A 1068 31.38 -21.22 -11.99
CA LYS A 1068 30.91 -21.42 -13.36
C LYS A 1068 29.49 -20.89 -13.56
N GLN A 1069 28.55 -21.28 -12.68
CA GLN A 1069 27.15 -20.90 -12.79
C GLN A 1069 26.93 -19.40 -12.50
N SER A 1070 27.62 -18.84 -11.50
CA SER A 1070 27.55 -17.40 -11.18
C SER A 1070 28.11 -16.53 -12.30
N SER A 1071 29.19 -16.95 -12.97
CA SER A 1071 29.75 -16.22 -14.11
C SER A 1071 28.79 -16.26 -15.30
N HIS A 1072 28.19 -17.42 -15.58
CA HIS A 1072 27.22 -17.61 -16.66
C HIS A 1072 25.94 -16.77 -16.45
N TYR A 1073 25.35 -16.82 -15.25
CA TYR A 1073 24.17 -16.02 -14.91
C TYR A 1073 24.47 -14.51 -14.93
N GLY A 1074 25.65 -14.08 -14.44
CA GLY A 1074 26.09 -12.68 -14.52
C GLY A 1074 26.20 -12.16 -15.95
N LEU A 1075 26.78 -12.96 -16.86
CA LEU A 1075 26.82 -12.64 -18.29
C LEU A 1075 25.42 -12.57 -18.90
N MET A 1076 24.55 -13.55 -18.65
CA MET A 1076 23.16 -13.55 -19.11
C MET A 1076 22.40 -12.29 -18.65
N ARG A 1077 22.55 -11.91 -17.37
CA ARG A 1077 21.95 -10.70 -16.78
C ARG A 1077 22.46 -9.44 -17.46
N GLN A 1078 23.76 -9.37 -17.75
CA GLN A 1078 24.36 -8.26 -18.50
C GLN A 1078 23.82 -8.20 -19.93
N HIS A 1079 23.75 -9.31 -20.67
CA HIS A 1079 23.17 -9.36 -22.02
C HIS A 1079 21.69 -8.96 -22.06
N MET A 1080 20.88 -9.39 -21.09
CA MET A 1080 19.49 -8.92 -20.95
C MET A 1080 19.45 -7.41 -20.70
N GLN A 1081 20.33 -6.88 -19.86
CA GLN A 1081 20.39 -5.46 -19.55
C GLN A 1081 20.85 -4.63 -20.76
N ASP A 1082 21.86 -5.07 -21.50
CA ASP A 1082 22.34 -4.42 -22.71
C ASP A 1082 21.25 -4.43 -23.81
N THR A 1083 20.48 -5.51 -23.93
CA THR A 1083 19.34 -5.63 -24.86
C THR A 1083 18.17 -4.71 -24.47
N ILE A 1084 17.92 -4.53 -23.17
CA ILE A 1084 16.93 -3.55 -22.66
C ILE A 1084 17.38 -2.12 -22.94
N CYS A 1085 18.68 -1.83 -22.86
CA CYS A 1085 19.23 -0.50 -23.11
C CYS A 1085 19.38 -0.16 -24.60
N ASP A 1086 19.62 -1.16 -25.46
CA ASP A 1086 19.78 -0.99 -26.90
C ASP A 1086 19.15 -2.19 -27.68
N PRO A 1087 17.88 -2.07 -28.10
CA PRO A 1087 17.18 -3.11 -28.86
C PRO A 1087 17.77 -3.40 -30.25
N SER A 1088 18.75 -2.64 -30.73
CA SER A 1088 19.41 -2.90 -32.02
C SER A 1088 20.58 -3.89 -31.90
N LYS A 1089 21.04 -4.18 -30.68
CA LYS A 1089 22.12 -5.15 -30.41
C LYS A 1089 21.63 -6.58 -30.17
N ILE A 1090 20.52 -6.97 -30.80
CA ILE A 1090 20.06 -8.35 -30.77
C ILE A 1090 21.03 -9.20 -31.60
N ILE A 1091 21.95 -9.87 -30.92
CA ILE A 1091 22.82 -10.90 -31.52
C ILE A 1091 21.99 -12.18 -31.60
N GLU A 1092 21.41 -12.45 -32.78
CA GLU A 1092 20.49 -13.58 -32.98
C GLU A 1092 21.13 -14.97 -32.77
N ASN A 1093 22.46 -15.07 -32.71
CA ASN A 1093 23.20 -16.34 -32.73
C ASN A 1093 23.57 -16.95 -31.36
N ASP A 1094 23.51 -16.22 -30.23
CA ASP A 1094 23.99 -16.72 -28.92
C ASP A 1094 22.87 -17.11 -27.92
N ILE A 1095 21.60 -16.95 -28.31
CA ILE A 1095 20.44 -17.05 -27.39
C ILE A 1095 20.17 -18.51 -26.94
N SER A 1096 20.66 -19.52 -27.67
CA SER A 1096 20.52 -20.94 -27.33
C SER A 1096 21.51 -21.42 -26.26
N GLU A 1097 22.70 -20.85 -26.18
CA GLU A 1097 23.76 -21.30 -25.24
C GLU A 1097 23.76 -20.55 -23.90
N THR A 1098 23.02 -19.43 -23.79
CA THR A 1098 23.03 -18.52 -22.63
C THR A 1098 21.83 -18.63 -21.69
N GLN A 1099 21.03 -19.71 -21.79
CA GLN A 1099 19.94 -19.96 -20.85
C GLN A 1099 20.45 -20.56 -19.54
N SER A 1100 20.60 -19.71 -18.52
CA SER A 1100 20.74 -20.16 -17.13
C SER A 1100 19.50 -20.96 -16.71
N GLN A 1101 19.70 -22.02 -15.91
CA GLN A 1101 18.60 -22.77 -15.29
C GLN A 1101 17.93 -22.05 -14.10
N PHE A 1102 18.53 -20.98 -13.59
CA PHE A 1102 18.07 -20.21 -12.43
C PHE A 1102 17.49 -18.86 -12.85
N THR A 1103 16.43 -18.40 -12.15
CA THR A 1103 15.77 -17.11 -12.40
C THR A 1103 16.42 -15.97 -11.62
N SER A 1104 16.95 -16.24 -10.43
CA SER A 1104 17.60 -15.26 -9.53
C SER A 1104 18.96 -15.74 -9.00
N PHE A 1105 19.78 -14.80 -8.52
CA PHE A 1105 21.00 -15.14 -7.78
C PHE A 1105 20.70 -15.92 -6.49
N PHE A 1106 19.59 -15.65 -5.82
CA PHE A 1106 19.20 -16.35 -4.59
C PHE A 1106 18.93 -17.85 -4.84
N GLU A 1107 18.22 -18.21 -5.92
CA GLU A 1107 17.97 -19.61 -6.29
C GLU A 1107 19.26 -20.38 -6.59
N LEU A 1108 20.19 -19.74 -7.31
CA LEU A 1108 21.54 -20.28 -7.55
C LEU A 1108 22.27 -20.53 -6.23
N GLU A 1109 22.25 -19.54 -5.33
CA GLU A 1109 22.92 -19.61 -4.03
C GLU A 1109 22.29 -20.68 -3.10
N GLU A 1110 20.96 -20.84 -3.12
CA GLU A 1110 20.26 -21.91 -2.39
C GLU A 1110 20.56 -23.29 -2.97
N TYR A 1111 20.56 -23.46 -4.29
CA TYR A 1111 20.94 -24.71 -4.95
C TYR A 1111 22.37 -25.12 -4.60
N ILE A 1112 23.32 -24.19 -4.71
CA ILE A 1112 24.73 -24.45 -4.39
C ILE A 1112 24.91 -24.78 -2.90
N SER A 1113 24.15 -24.14 -2.00
CA SER A 1113 24.13 -24.43 -0.57
C SER A 1113 23.52 -25.81 -0.24
N LYS A 1114 22.49 -26.23 -0.99
CA LYS A 1114 21.91 -27.57 -0.90
C LYS A 1114 22.92 -28.65 -1.28
N GLU A 1115 23.60 -28.48 -2.42
CA GLU A 1115 24.65 -29.40 -2.87
C GLU A 1115 25.85 -29.41 -1.91
N PHE A 1116 26.24 -28.24 -1.39
CA PHE A 1116 27.26 -28.13 -0.35
C PHE A 1116 26.87 -28.90 0.91
N ASN A 1117 25.62 -28.80 1.37
CA ASN A 1117 25.16 -29.53 2.54
C ASN A 1117 25.12 -31.04 2.33
N ASN A 1118 24.61 -31.50 1.18
CA ASN A 1118 24.33 -32.92 0.91
C ASN A 1118 25.53 -33.73 0.39
N SER A 1119 26.62 -33.07 -0.04
CA SER A 1119 27.84 -33.72 -0.54
C SER A 1119 29.00 -33.55 0.46
N PRO A 1120 29.84 -34.57 0.74
CA PRO A 1120 29.72 -35.96 0.31
C PRO A 1120 28.48 -36.66 0.90
N ASN A 1121 28.01 -37.72 0.23
CA ASN A 1121 26.95 -38.58 0.77
C ASN A 1121 27.41 -39.21 2.10
N PRO A 1122 26.65 -39.08 3.21
CA PRO A 1122 27.02 -39.64 4.51
C PRO A 1122 27.37 -41.13 4.52
N SER A 1123 26.81 -41.94 3.61
CA SER A 1123 27.11 -43.38 3.52
C SER A 1123 28.51 -43.71 2.95
N LYS A 1124 29.32 -42.70 2.59
CA LYS A 1124 30.68 -42.88 2.09
C LYS A 1124 31.76 -42.67 3.15
N PHE A 1125 31.40 -42.20 4.34
CA PHE A 1125 32.35 -41.96 5.42
C PHE A 1125 32.69 -43.25 6.16
N ILE A 1126 33.99 -43.51 6.31
CA ILE A 1126 34.51 -44.75 6.91
C ILE A 1126 35.04 -44.55 8.35
N SER A 1127 35.44 -43.33 8.71
CA SER A 1127 36.00 -43.04 10.03
C SER A 1127 34.98 -43.21 11.15
N PRO A 1128 35.29 -43.95 12.23
CA PRO A 1128 34.43 -44.08 13.41
C PRO A 1128 34.07 -42.73 14.03
N ILE A 1129 34.97 -41.74 13.98
CA ILE A 1129 34.77 -40.39 14.52
C ILE A 1129 33.63 -39.68 13.78
N ILE A 1130 33.66 -39.71 12.45
CA ILE A 1130 32.64 -39.08 11.61
C ILE A 1130 31.32 -39.86 11.70
N GLN A 1131 31.34 -41.19 11.68
CA GLN A 1131 30.14 -42.00 11.86
C GLN A 1131 29.45 -41.71 13.22
N HIS A 1132 30.23 -41.51 14.28
CA HIS A 1132 29.71 -41.12 15.59
C HIS A 1132 29.09 -39.70 15.57
N ASP A 1133 29.71 -38.71 14.91
CA ASP A 1133 29.14 -37.35 14.75
C ASP A 1133 27.82 -37.35 13.94
N LEU A 1134 27.73 -38.17 12.90
CA LEU A 1134 26.51 -38.35 12.12
C LEU A 1134 25.35 -38.88 12.98
N LEU A 1135 25.62 -39.88 13.82
CA LEU A 1135 24.61 -40.56 14.65
C LEU A 1135 24.21 -39.74 15.89
N THR A 1136 25.18 -39.18 16.62
CA THR A 1136 24.94 -38.60 17.96
C THR A 1136 24.82 -37.08 17.95
N ASN A 1137 25.55 -36.41 17.08
CA ASN A 1137 25.75 -34.94 17.09
C ASN A 1137 25.14 -34.25 15.84
N LYS A 1138 24.29 -34.97 15.09
CA LYS A 1138 23.56 -34.46 13.91
C LYS A 1138 24.49 -33.82 12.87
N SER A 1139 25.65 -34.45 12.63
CA SER A 1139 26.64 -34.02 11.64
C SER A 1139 27.28 -32.64 11.93
N ARG A 1140 27.27 -32.14 13.17
CA ARG A 1140 27.78 -30.80 13.52
C ARG A 1140 29.28 -30.66 13.35
N MET A 1141 30.09 -31.69 13.66
CA MET A 1141 31.53 -31.69 13.39
C MET A 1141 31.77 -31.69 11.88
N VAL A 1142 31.07 -32.53 11.12
CA VAL A 1142 31.16 -32.56 9.65
C VAL A 1142 30.79 -31.21 9.03
N GLN A 1143 29.73 -30.54 9.50
CA GLN A 1143 29.39 -29.19 9.06
C GLN A 1143 30.50 -28.17 9.35
N SER A 1144 31.15 -28.27 10.51
CA SER A 1144 32.20 -27.35 10.93
C SER A 1144 33.49 -27.56 10.12
N LEU A 1145 33.87 -28.82 9.86
CA LEU A 1145 34.97 -29.17 8.97
C LEU A 1145 34.74 -28.66 7.54
N LYS A 1146 33.52 -28.84 7.02
CA LYS A 1146 33.13 -28.35 5.69
C LYS A 1146 33.19 -26.82 5.60
N ALA A 1147 32.68 -26.13 6.61
CA ALA A 1147 32.73 -24.66 6.68
C ALA A 1147 34.16 -24.13 6.77
N SER A 1148 34.98 -24.73 7.64
CA SER A 1148 36.38 -24.37 7.84
C SER A 1148 37.22 -24.59 6.57
N TYR A 1149 37.05 -25.73 5.88
CA TYR A 1149 37.73 -25.94 4.59
C TYR A 1149 37.25 -24.98 3.49
N ALA A 1150 35.94 -24.69 3.41
CA ALA A 1150 35.40 -23.71 2.47
C ALA A 1150 35.97 -22.29 2.70
N TYR A 1151 36.28 -21.94 3.94
CA TYR A 1151 37.00 -20.72 4.30
C TYR A 1151 38.50 -20.81 3.93
N THR A 1152 39.15 -21.95 4.17
CA THR A 1152 40.55 -22.22 3.79
C THR A 1152 40.80 -22.03 2.30
N ILE A 1153 39.89 -22.41 1.41
CA ILE A 1153 40.06 -22.25 -0.05
C ILE A 1153 39.74 -20.86 -0.59
N MET A 1154 39.40 -19.88 0.26
CA MET A 1154 39.24 -18.49 -0.19
C MET A 1154 40.57 -17.94 -0.71
N ALA A 1155 40.51 -17.34 -1.92
CA ALA A 1155 41.62 -16.63 -2.52
C ALA A 1155 41.85 -15.29 -1.79
N PRO A 1156 43.08 -14.95 -1.38
CA PRO A 1156 43.35 -13.74 -0.59
C PRO A 1156 43.16 -12.42 -1.36
N LYS A 1157 43.11 -12.45 -2.70
CA LYS A 1157 43.16 -11.25 -3.57
C LYS A 1157 41.83 -10.83 -4.21
N ARG A 1158 40.71 -11.53 -3.94
CA ARG A 1158 39.37 -11.12 -4.39
C ARG A 1158 38.31 -11.51 -3.38
N TYR A 1159 37.40 -10.57 -3.10
CA TYR A 1159 36.19 -10.77 -2.31
C TYR A 1159 35.41 -11.99 -2.83
N ASN A 1160 35.36 -13.05 -2.02
CA ASN A 1160 34.68 -14.30 -2.34
C ASN A 1160 33.62 -14.60 -1.26
N LYS A 1161 32.36 -14.30 -1.57
CA LYS A 1161 31.22 -14.52 -0.68
C LYS A 1161 30.81 -16.00 -0.52
N TYR A 1162 31.40 -16.93 -1.27
CA TYR A 1162 31.01 -18.35 -1.32
C TYR A 1162 30.85 -19.02 0.05
N CYS A 1163 31.88 -18.99 0.90
CA CYS A 1163 31.84 -19.71 2.18
C CYS A 1163 30.74 -19.17 3.12
N TYR A 1164 30.51 -17.86 3.10
CA TYR A 1164 29.41 -17.22 3.84
C TYR A 1164 28.06 -17.61 3.26
N ILE A 1165 27.91 -17.71 1.94
CA ILE A 1165 26.68 -18.19 1.30
C ILE A 1165 26.37 -19.64 1.70
N VAL A 1166 27.33 -20.56 1.59
CA VAL A 1166 27.06 -22.00 1.74
C VAL A 1166 27.15 -22.52 3.17
N ALA A 1167 27.84 -21.80 4.06
CA ALA A 1167 28.15 -22.27 5.42
C ALA A 1167 27.92 -21.22 6.53
N PHE A 1168 27.07 -20.20 6.29
CA PHE A 1168 26.83 -19.07 7.21
C PHE A 1168 26.72 -19.45 8.69
N ASP A 1169 25.73 -20.27 9.05
CA ASP A 1169 25.49 -20.64 10.45
C ASP A 1169 26.52 -21.64 11.01
N ALA A 1170 27.33 -22.30 10.17
CA ALA A 1170 28.46 -23.09 10.64
C ALA A 1170 29.66 -22.18 10.99
N LEU A 1171 30.00 -21.21 10.13
CA LEU A 1171 31.05 -20.21 10.41
C LEU A 1171 30.71 -19.38 11.67
N ARG A 1172 29.44 -19.00 11.84
CA ARG A 1172 28.97 -18.30 13.05
C ARG A 1172 29.14 -19.11 14.33
N ARG A 1173 28.84 -20.42 14.29
CA ARG A 1173 29.04 -21.32 15.44
C ARG A 1173 30.52 -21.41 15.80
N ILE A 1174 31.39 -21.69 14.82
CA ILE A 1174 32.85 -21.78 15.02
C ILE A 1174 33.40 -20.52 15.71
N LYS A 1175 33.04 -19.32 15.24
CA LYS A 1175 33.51 -18.06 15.84
C LYS A 1175 32.95 -17.83 17.24
N SER A 1176 31.67 -18.13 17.45
CA SER A 1176 30.99 -17.95 18.74
C SER A 1176 31.54 -18.90 19.82
N ASP A 1177 31.82 -20.16 19.47
CA ASP A 1177 32.41 -21.15 20.38
C ASP A 1177 33.87 -20.79 20.71
N ALA A 1178 34.67 -20.32 19.73
CA ALA A 1178 36.02 -19.82 19.98
C ALA A 1178 36.04 -18.61 20.93
N TYR A 1179 35.17 -17.62 20.68
CA TYR A 1179 35.01 -16.45 21.55
C TYR A 1179 34.55 -16.84 22.97
N THR A 1180 33.66 -17.82 23.08
CA THR A 1180 33.15 -18.30 24.38
C THR A 1180 34.19 -19.10 25.15
N THR A 1181 35.05 -19.88 24.46
CA THR A 1181 36.18 -20.61 25.06
C THR A 1181 37.18 -19.67 25.75
N ALA A 1182 37.34 -18.44 25.26
CA ALA A 1182 38.18 -17.43 25.89
C ALA A 1182 37.52 -16.72 27.12
N THR A 1183 36.22 -16.94 27.38
CA THR A 1183 35.45 -16.11 28.33
C THR A 1183 34.56 -16.87 29.32
N LYS A 1184 34.25 -18.16 29.10
CA LYS A 1184 33.48 -19.02 30.02
C LYS A 1184 34.17 -20.36 30.26
N GLU A 1185 34.15 -20.83 31.50
CA GLU A 1185 34.74 -22.13 31.90
C GLU A 1185 34.14 -23.35 31.17
N ASN A 1186 32.89 -23.27 30.71
CA ASN A 1186 32.23 -24.34 29.98
C ASN A 1186 32.45 -24.30 28.45
N GLY A 1187 33.11 -23.26 27.92
CA GLY A 1187 33.50 -23.11 26.51
C GLY A 1187 32.40 -23.06 25.44
N LEU A 1188 31.12 -23.21 25.80
CA LEU A 1188 30.02 -23.39 24.84
C LEU A 1188 29.15 -22.13 24.70
N ALA A 1189 28.92 -21.71 23.44
CA ALA A 1189 28.05 -20.58 23.13
C ALA A 1189 26.56 -20.89 23.38
N GLU A 1190 25.82 -19.89 23.85
CA GLU A 1190 24.36 -19.98 23.99
C GLU A 1190 23.69 -19.96 22.62
N THR A 1191 23.00 -21.05 22.26
CA THR A 1191 22.28 -21.17 20.99
C THR A 1191 20.80 -20.83 21.16
N VAL A 1192 20.32 -19.85 20.41
CA VAL A 1192 18.92 -19.42 20.36
C VAL A 1192 18.26 -19.95 19.09
N SER A 1193 16.99 -20.39 19.14
CA SER A 1193 16.27 -20.78 17.92
C SER A 1193 16.02 -19.57 17.02
N VAL A 1194 15.87 -19.79 15.71
CA VAL A 1194 15.58 -18.70 14.75
C VAL A 1194 14.31 -17.93 15.13
N SER A 1195 13.31 -18.62 15.69
CA SER A 1195 12.02 -18.08 16.14
C SER A 1195 12.04 -17.40 17.52
N ILE A 1196 13.17 -17.42 18.23
CA ILE A 1196 13.36 -16.63 19.46
C ILE A 1196 14.32 -15.48 19.14
N TYR A 1197 15.35 -15.73 18.34
CA TYR A 1197 16.33 -14.71 17.92
C TYR A 1197 15.69 -13.58 17.10
N LYS A 1198 14.67 -13.87 16.28
CA LYS A 1198 13.90 -12.84 15.59
C LYS A 1198 13.09 -11.97 16.57
N SER A 1199 12.55 -12.53 17.67
CA SER A 1199 11.82 -11.79 18.71
C SER A 1199 12.69 -10.90 19.61
N LEU A 1200 14.01 -11.14 19.68
CA LEU A 1200 14.92 -10.37 20.54
C LEU A 1200 15.09 -8.92 20.06
N SER A 1201 14.82 -7.97 20.95
CA SER A 1201 15.00 -6.54 20.73
C SER A 1201 16.33 -6.01 21.29
N ILE A 1202 16.71 -4.78 20.90
CA ILE A 1202 17.91 -4.11 21.40
C ILE A 1202 17.57 -3.36 22.69
N ASP A 1203 18.29 -3.60 23.79
CA ASP A 1203 18.17 -2.78 24.99
C ASP A 1203 18.82 -1.39 24.75
N LYS A 1204 17.99 -0.42 24.38
CA LYS A 1204 18.40 0.98 24.19
C LYS A 1204 19.02 1.61 25.44
N LYS A 1205 18.63 1.19 26.66
CA LYS A 1205 19.22 1.72 27.91
C LYS A 1205 20.66 1.24 28.08
N TRP A 1206 20.90 -0.03 27.76
CA TRP A 1206 22.24 -0.62 27.83
C TRP A 1206 23.18 -0.02 26.77
N ILE A 1207 22.72 0.13 25.52
CA ILE A 1207 23.48 0.82 24.47
C ILE A 1207 23.82 2.26 24.88
N ARG A 1208 22.86 3.00 25.47
CA ARG A 1208 23.11 4.36 25.97
C ARG A 1208 24.19 4.37 27.05
N LYS A 1209 24.10 3.49 28.05
CA LYS A 1209 25.12 3.38 29.11
C LYS A 1209 26.52 3.11 28.52
N ILE A 1210 26.64 2.29 27.47
CA ILE A 1210 27.91 2.03 26.77
C ILE A 1210 28.43 3.30 26.08
N LYS A 1211 27.58 4.06 25.37
CA LYS A 1211 27.98 5.35 24.78
C LYS A 1211 28.48 6.31 25.85
N ASP A 1212 27.74 6.48 26.94
CA ASP A 1212 28.09 7.37 28.05
C ASP A 1212 29.44 6.97 28.70
N SER A 1213 29.70 5.66 28.81
CA SER A 1213 30.96 5.11 29.37
C SER A 1213 32.16 5.36 28.45
N ASN A 1214 32.00 5.13 27.13
CA ASN A 1214 33.05 5.40 26.15
C ASN A 1214 33.41 6.89 26.09
N VAL A 1215 32.42 7.79 26.26
CA VAL A 1215 32.67 9.24 26.32
C VAL A 1215 33.46 9.60 27.58
N ALA A 1216 33.15 8.99 28.73
CA ALA A 1216 33.92 9.18 29.96
C ALA A 1216 35.38 8.69 29.82
N GLU A 1217 35.61 7.51 29.22
CA GLU A 1217 36.98 7.03 28.93
C GLU A 1217 37.71 7.93 27.93
N TYR A 1218 37.03 8.44 26.90
CA TYR A 1218 37.65 9.36 25.94
C TYR A 1218 38.05 10.70 26.59
N ILE A 1219 37.23 11.23 27.49
CA ILE A 1219 37.55 12.45 28.28
C ILE A 1219 38.70 12.19 29.26
N LEU A 1220 38.72 11.04 29.93
CA LEU A 1220 39.83 10.66 30.83
C LEU A 1220 41.15 10.49 30.06
N ASN A 1221 41.13 9.82 28.90
CA ASN A 1221 42.33 9.60 28.09
C ASN A 1221 42.84 10.88 27.40
N SER A 1222 41.96 11.85 27.09
CA SER A 1222 42.33 13.16 26.53
C SER A 1222 42.66 14.23 27.58
N THR A 1223 42.49 13.94 28.87
CA THR A 1223 42.99 14.77 29.99
C THR A 1223 44.26 14.20 30.63
N SER A 1224 44.69 13.01 30.21
CA SER A 1224 45.98 12.39 30.57
C SER A 1224 47.06 12.49 29.47
N SER A 1225 46.74 13.16 28.35
CA SER A 1225 47.63 13.49 27.22
C SER A 1225 47.84 14.99 27.12
#